data_AF-A0A1V4YXX8-F1
#
_entry.id   AF-A0A1V4YXX8-F1
#
_cell.length_a   1.000
_cell.length_b   1.000
_cell.length_c   1.000
_cell.angle_alpha   90.00
_cell.angle_beta   90.00
_cell.angle_gamma   90.00
#
_symmetry.space_group_name_H-M   'P 1'
#
loop_
_entity.id
_entity.type
_entity.pdbx_description
1 polymer ?
#
loop_
_entity_poly.entity_id
_entity_poly.type
_entity_poly.pdbx_seq_one_letter_code
_entity_poly.pdbx_strand_id
1 'polypeptide(L)'
;MACAVSLKPVALVLIVFLANVIFSLPAIAADSNDTFPPVEWQTTYGGAYSDVGYSAVPVPDGYLVVGVTKSYGNGSYDTWLLKLDNAGNVLWNRTYGGTGGDWCYGIMPASDGNYVMVGATNSWGAGGFDIWLVKVNGDGDQIWSKTFGGPNGDAGFGVAPLADGGFAVTGYWSQNSGLTDFALIRTDRDGEVLWDHFYNYGDQDWGKAIVAARDGGFAIAGWTSTPGRNAQAYIIKTDGNGNLQWQRAYHYDSSDTYGYGIVQVEDDGYIFGGYTAAGENGGVDVYAIKVDRDGHWLWEKTTGLAKDDYGFNAISYGDGYVFGGYSSSFDPVLWKPYLARTDRDGNLIDYRSYGPENVSVKAGLSIKTADGGFLFVGNTNEYGSGKDDVFVMKLGGSPVAPPAEDIVAKAAVPVAAVAAGTGISFLGLFLGRIFDTLSGFFNKLWDSLGDFWDSIMKIPAVNAVYKLIYGFFNTNLRSVVIGRMNKITVATATERVPLLAGLSGAELVAIALSAVLFGLAYLIAKRIDLFQLDNLILYIFIAGFVMSLHDLAHRYYARKYQSVAEYKVWGFGTVIAFLTAFFFGVTYAVPARTVINGASKMGLKEQAIVFLSGPMISAILALAFLLLVPFGGLLKTIGLLGGSMNLLSAVYSLTPFQPMDGNKVYRWKKGIWAAVFVPLLLLYLGITIFVQ
;
A
#
# COMPACT_ATOMS: atom_id res chain seq x y z
N MET A 1 13.12 -61.11 -24.25
CA MET A 1 11.98 -61.12 -25.19
C MET A 1 11.47 -59.69 -25.28
N ALA A 2 11.73 -59.01 -26.39
CA ALA A 2 11.31 -57.63 -26.62
C ALA A 2 9.81 -57.59 -26.92
N CYS A 3 9.06 -56.68 -26.27
CA CYS A 3 7.70 -56.36 -26.67
C CYS A 3 7.58 -54.83 -26.81
N ALA A 4 7.45 -54.39 -28.05
CA ALA A 4 7.16 -53.02 -28.42
C ALA A 4 5.67 -52.73 -28.18
N VAL A 5 5.35 -51.64 -27.49
CA VAL A 5 3.98 -51.07 -27.48
C VAL A 5 4.06 -49.54 -27.66
N SER A 6 4.07 -49.14 -28.93
CA SER A 6 3.28 -48.06 -29.55
C SER A 6 3.03 -46.74 -28.80
N LEU A 7 3.74 -45.69 -29.23
CA LEU A 7 3.58 -44.25 -28.96
C LEU A 7 2.27 -43.60 -29.49
N LYS A 8 1.27 -44.36 -29.93
CA LYS A 8 0.09 -43.84 -30.67
C LYS A 8 -1.07 -43.21 -29.85
N PRO A 9 -1.27 -43.39 -28.53
CA PRO A 9 -2.38 -42.72 -27.84
C PRO A 9 -2.08 -41.27 -27.42
N VAL A 10 -0.81 -40.86 -27.34
CA VAL A 10 -0.40 -39.53 -26.84
C VAL A 10 -0.60 -38.45 -27.90
N ALA A 11 -0.45 -38.78 -29.18
CA ALA A 11 -0.65 -37.83 -30.29
C ALA A 11 -2.13 -37.48 -30.54
N LEU A 12 -3.05 -38.40 -30.26
CA LEU A 12 -4.50 -38.20 -30.49
C LEU A 12 -5.13 -37.25 -29.46
N VAL A 13 -4.62 -37.23 -28.22
CA VAL A 13 -5.08 -36.34 -27.16
C VAL A 13 -4.57 -34.90 -27.35
N LEU A 14 -3.38 -34.72 -27.92
CA LEU A 14 -2.82 -33.38 -28.20
C LEU A 14 -3.57 -32.64 -29.32
N ILE A 15 -4.04 -33.34 -30.35
CA ILE A 15 -4.70 -32.75 -31.53
C ILE A 15 -6.14 -32.31 -31.20
N VAL A 16 -6.85 -33.03 -30.32
CA VAL A 16 -8.21 -32.66 -29.86
C VAL A 16 -8.19 -31.44 -28.93
N PHE A 17 -7.09 -31.22 -28.22
CA PHE A 17 -6.92 -30.10 -27.29
C PHE A 17 -6.56 -28.78 -28.01
N LEU A 18 -5.73 -28.83 -29.07
CA LEU A 18 -5.37 -27.64 -29.87
C LEU A 18 -6.54 -27.09 -30.70
N ALA A 19 -7.46 -27.94 -31.16
CA ALA A 19 -8.62 -27.53 -31.97
C ALA A 19 -9.71 -26.79 -31.17
N ASN A 20 -9.81 -27.02 -29.86
CA ASN A 20 -10.79 -26.35 -28.99
C ASN A 20 -10.32 -24.99 -28.45
N VAL A 21 -9.00 -24.75 -28.45
CA VAL A 21 -8.40 -23.48 -27.98
C VAL A 21 -8.49 -22.38 -29.05
N ILE A 22 -8.63 -22.74 -30.34
CA ILE A 22 -8.63 -21.79 -31.46
C ILE A 22 -10.02 -21.12 -31.71
N PHE A 23 -11.13 -21.64 -31.17
CA PHE A 23 -12.48 -21.23 -31.58
C PHE A 23 -13.40 -20.60 -30.52
N SER A 24 -12.92 -20.20 -29.35
CA SER A 24 -13.81 -19.51 -28.39
C SER A 24 -13.10 -18.46 -27.53
N LEU A 25 -12.73 -17.35 -28.17
CA LEU A 25 -12.56 -16.08 -27.49
C LEU A 25 -13.79 -15.21 -27.77
N PRO A 26 -14.47 -14.71 -26.72
CA PRO A 26 -15.06 -13.38 -26.78
C PRO A 26 -14.25 -12.40 -25.92
N ALA A 27 -14.17 -11.18 -26.44
CA ALA A 27 -13.37 -10.07 -25.98
C ALA A 27 -13.75 -9.53 -24.59
N ILE A 28 -12.69 -9.17 -23.84
CA ILE A 28 -12.47 -7.98 -23.00
C ILE A 28 -13.60 -7.51 -22.06
N ALA A 29 -13.29 -7.50 -20.76
CA ALA A 29 -13.63 -6.40 -19.86
C ALA A 29 -12.54 -6.30 -18.77
N ALA A 30 -12.09 -5.06 -18.51
CA ALA A 30 -10.86 -4.72 -17.81
C ALA A 30 -10.83 -5.09 -16.32
N ASP A 31 -9.59 -5.29 -15.87
CA ASP A 31 -9.10 -5.85 -14.62
C ASP A 31 -9.32 -4.91 -13.41
N SER A 32 -9.44 -5.46 -12.20
CA SER A 32 -9.21 -4.66 -10.99
C SER A 32 -8.52 -5.51 -9.93
N ASN A 33 -7.22 -5.30 -9.72
CA ASN A 33 -6.47 -5.86 -8.60
C ASN A 33 -5.54 -4.82 -7.94
N ASP A 34 -6.03 -3.58 -7.84
CA ASP A 34 -5.25 -2.49 -7.27
C ASP A 34 -5.29 -2.39 -5.74
N THR A 35 -4.11 -2.45 -5.12
CA THR A 35 -3.78 -2.14 -3.70
C THR A 35 -3.78 -0.65 -3.42
N PHE A 36 -3.80 0.15 -4.47
CA PHE A 36 -3.96 1.58 -4.43
C PHE A 36 -5.45 1.95 -4.49
N PRO A 37 -5.86 3.00 -3.77
CA PRO A 37 -7.25 3.40 -3.73
C PRO A 37 -7.77 3.66 -5.15
N PRO A 38 -8.95 3.10 -5.50
CA PRO A 38 -9.53 3.29 -6.82
C PRO A 38 -9.92 4.75 -7.00
N VAL A 39 -9.92 5.21 -8.25
CA VAL A 39 -10.54 6.49 -8.59
C VAL A 39 -12.04 6.35 -8.36
N GLU A 40 -12.59 7.14 -7.44
CA GLU A 40 -14.03 7.24 -7.24
C GLU A 40 -14.63 8.17 -8.29
N TRP A 41 -14.00 9.33 -8.47
CA TRP A 41 -14.33 10.27 -9.53
C TRP A 41 -13.11 11.16 -9.84
N GLN A 42 -13.12 11.71 -11.04
CA GLN A 42 -12.18 12.74 -11.47
C GLN A 42 -12.92 13.72 -12.38
N THR A 43 -12.63 15.01 -12.28
CA THR A 43 -13.32 16.06 -13.03
C THR A 43 -12.40 17.24 -13.26
N THR A 44 -12.64 17.94 -14.36
CA THR A 44 -11.96 19.18 -14.73
C THR A 44 -12.93 20.34 -14.63
N TYR A 45 -12.47 21.45 -14.05
CA TYR A 45 -13.25 22.68 -13.89
C TYR A 45 -12.46 23.83 -14.50
N GLY A 46 -13.11 24.60 -15.36
CA GLY A 46 -12.52 25.78 -15.97
C GLY A 46 -13.35 26.26 -17.16
N GLY A 47 -12.87 27.30 -17.82
CA GLY A 47 -13.65 28.07 -18.79
C GLY A 47 -12.98 28.26 -20.14
N ALA A 48 -12.83 29.51 -20.60
CA ALA A 48 -12.23 29.82 -21.89
C ALA A 48 -10.71 29.99 -21.84
N TYR A 49 -10.15 30.21 -20.64
CA TYR A 49 -8.75 30.51 -20.39
C TYR A 49 -8.19 29.61 -19.29
N SER A 50 -6.92 29.82 -18.92
CA SER A 50 -6.26 28.96 -17.95
C SER A 50 -6.80 29.11 -16.53
N ASP A 51 -7.03 27.98 -15.89
CA ASP A 51 -7.51 27.81 -14.53
C ASP A 51 -6.65 26.72 -13.84
N VAL A 52 -6.16 26.98 -12.63
CA VAL A 52 -5.17 26.12 -11.96
C VAL A 52 -5.54 25.90 -10.50
N GLY A 53 -5.64 24.65 -10.05
CA GLY A 53 -5.91 24.30 -8.66
C GLY A 53 -4.63 24.18 -7.84
N TYR A 54 -4.62 24.71 -6.62
CA TYR A 54 -3.45 24.69 -5.74
C TYR A 54 -3.69 23.98 -4.40
N SER A 55 -4.86 24.17 -3.78
CA SER A 55 -5.18 23.57 -2.47
C SER A 55 -6.63 23.13 -2.36
N ALA A 56 -6.91 22.26 -1.40
CA ALA A 56 -8.28 21.89 -1.05
C ALA A 56 -8.40 21.49 0.42
N VAL A 57 -9.62 21.46 0.92
CA VAL A 57 -9.95 20.93 2.25
C VAL A 57 -11.26 20.15 2.22
N PRO A 58 -11.35 19.02 2.96
CA PRO A 58 -12.62 18.33 3.15
C PRO A 58 -13.53 19.15 4.07
N VAL A 59 -14.83 19.13 3.77
CA VAL A 59 -15.89 19.77 4.56
C VAL A 59 -17.04 18.77 4.73
N PRO A 60 -17.96 18.94 5.70
CA PRO A 60 -18.95 17.91 6.05
C PRO A 60 -19.78 17.36 4.88
N ASP A 61 -20.03 18.17 3.86
CA ASP A 61 -20.87 17.89 2.69
C ASP A 61 -20.08 17.86 1.36
N GLY A 62 -18.76 17.78 1.41
CA GLY A 62 -17.91 17.65 0.21
C GLY A 62 -16.53 18.26 0.37
N TYR A 63 -16.14 19.12 -0.57
CA TYR A 63 -14.79 19.68 -0.62
C TYR A 63 -14.82 21.17 -0.97
N LEU A 64 -13.86 21.93 -0.45
CA LEU A 64 -13.50 23.23 -0.97
C LEU A 64 -12.18 23.11 -1.72
N VAL A 65 -12.12 23.59 -2.96
CA VAL A 65 -10.92 23.60 -3.80
C VAL A 65 -10.61 25.05 -4.14
N VAL A 66 -9.37 25.46 -3.92
CA VAL A 66 -8.89 26.81 -4.19
C VAL A 66 -7.79 26.79 -5.24
N GLY A 67 -7.77 27.83 -6.05
CA GLY A 67 -6.80 28.01 -7.10
C GLY A 67 -6.88 29.40 -7.72
N VAL A 68 -6.50 29.49 -8.98
CA VAL A 68 -6.65 30.69 -9.80
C VAL A 68 -7.45 30.41 -11.06
N THR A 69 -8.08 31.45 -11.56
CA THR A 69 -8.85 31.42 -12.80
C THR A 69 -8.54 32.66 -13.63
N LYS A 70 -8.32 32.47 -14.93
CA LYS A 70 -8.37 33.56 -15.92
C LYS A 70 -9.70 33.56 -16.67
N SER A 71 -10.47 32.49 -16.52
CA SER A 71 -11.77 32.32 -17.16
C SER A 71 -12.88 33.12 -16.48
N TYR A 72 -12.81 33.27 -15.16
CA TYR A 72 -13.90 33.81 -14.35
C TYR A 72 -13.37 34.91 -13.44
N GLY A 73 -13.70 36.16 -13.72
CA GLY A 73 -13.19 37.26 -12.91
C GLY A 73 -13.06 38.57 -13.68
N ASN A 74 -12.28 39.49 -13.14
CA ASN A 74 -12.22 40.87 -13.60
C ASN A 74 -10.78 41.35 -13.80
N GLY A 75 -10.09 40.83 -14.81
CA GLY A 75 -8.78 41.35 -15.20
C GLY A 75 -7.80 40.24 -15.54
N SER A 76 -6.78 40.09 -14.69
CA SER A 76 -5.78 39.04 -14.82
C SER A 76 -6.30 37.72 -14.22
N TYR A 77 -5.44 36.93 -13.58
CA TYR A 77 -5.84 35.77 -12.81
C TYR A 77 -6.51 36.19 -11.51
N ASP A 78 -7.70 35.68 -11.22
CA ASP A 78 -8.40 35.87 -9.95
C ASP A 78 -8.37 34.59 -9.11
N THR A 79 -8.54 34.72 -7.80
CA THR A 79 -8.65 33.56 -6.91
C THR A 79 -9.98 32.89 -7.13
N TRP A 80 -9.97 31.57 -7.33
CA TRP A 80 -11.18 30.78 -7.55
C TRP A 80 -11.40 29.79 -6.42
N LEU A 81 -12.56 29.88 -5.77
CA LEU A 81 -13.01 28.94 -4.76
C LEU A 81 -14.19 28.13 -5.30
N LEU A 82 -14.02 26.81 -5.33
CA LEU A 82 -15.01 25.85 -5.74
C LEU A 82 -15.53 25.10 -4.51
N LYS A 83 -16.84 25.10 -4.30
CA LYS A 83 -17.49 24.13 -3.41
C LYS A 83 -17.99 22.96 -4.23
N LEU A 84 -17.46 21.80 -3.91
CA LEU A 84 -17.86 20.53 -4.50
C LEU A 84 -18.68 19.73 -3.49
N ASP A 85 -19.62 18.93 -4.00
CA ASP A 85 -20.23 17.84 -3.22
C ASP A 85 -19.28 16.63 -3.14
N ASN A 86 -19.71 15.57 -2.44
CA ASN A 86 -18.92 14.34 -2.31
C ASN A 86 -18.67 13.60 -3.64
N ALA A 87 -19.47 13.88 -4.67
CA ALA A 87 -19.36 13.29 -6.00
C ALA A 87 -18.59 14.17 -7.00
N GLY A 88 -18.06 15.31 -6.55
CA GLY A 88 -17.32 16.26 -7.40
C GLY A 88 -18.22 17.20 -8.20
N ASN A 89 -19.53 17.27 -7.95
CA ASN A 89 -20.37 18.27 -8.61
C ASN A 89 -20.17 19.64 -7.95
N VAL A 90 -20.11 20.69 -8.77
CA VAL A 90 -20.04 22.07 -8.27
C VAL A 90 -21.38 22.45 -7.64
N LEU A 91 -21.37 22.70 -6.33
CA LEU A 91 -22.51 23.26 -5.61
C LEU A 91 -22.57 24.77 -5.82
N TRP A 92 -21.42 25.43 -5.68
CA TRP A 92 -21.23 26.84 -6.01
C TRP A 92 -19.75 27.11 -6.26
N ASN A 93 -19.44 28.24 -6.89
CA ASN A 93 -18.10 28.77 -6.95
C ASN A 93 -18.12 30.30 -6.75
N ARG A 94 -16.97 30.85 -6.35
CA ARG A 94 -16.75 32.27 -6.09
C ARG A 94 -15.38 32.68 -6.63
N THR A 95 -15.30 33.91 -7.10
CA THR A 95 -14.05 34.54 -7.54
C THR A 95 -13.74 35.71 -6.63
N TYR A 96 -12.47 35.87 -6.28
CA TYR A 96 -11.99 36.96 -5.43
C TYR A 96 -10.77 37.58 -6.10
N GLY A 97 -10.80 38.90 -6.23
CA GLY A 97 -9.72 39.65 -6.84
C GLY A 97 -10.20 40.98 -7.43
N GLY A 98 -9.26 41.75 -7.93
CA GLY A 98 -9.45 43.08 -8.48
C GLY A 98 -9.02 43.13 -9.94
N THR A 99 -8.57 44.30 -10.41
CA THR A 99 -8.11 44.45 -11.80
C THR A 99 -6.71 43.87 -12.06
N GLY A 100 -5.97 43.60 -10.98
CA GLY A 100 -4.66 42.98 -11.00
C GLY A 100 -4.76 41.46 -11.14
N GLY A 101 -3.73 40.77 -10.68
CA GLY A 101 -3.75 39.33 -10.45
C GLY A 101 -3.76 39.02 -8.95
N ASP A 102 -4.50 37.98 -8.62
CA ASP A 102 -4.91 37.60 -7.28
C ASP A 102 -4.81 36.08 -7.17
N TRP A 103 -3.65 35.60 -6.73
CA TRP A 103 -3.35 34.19 -6.58
C TRP A 103 -3.73 33.69 -5.20
N CYS A 104 -4.20 32.45 -5.12
CA CYS A 104 -4.38 31.74 -3.86
C CYS A 104 -3.74 30.36 -3.93
N TYR A 105 -2.90 30.04 -2.95
CA TYR A 105 -2.11 28.82 -2.92
C TYR A 105 -2.52 27.86 -1.80
N GLY A 106 -3.13 28.37 -0.72
CA GLY A 106 -3.53 27.56 0.43
C GLY A 106 -4.94 27.89 0.93
N ILE A 107 -5.62 26.89 1.48
CA ILE A 107 -6.91 27.04 2.17
C ILE A 107 -6.97 26.12 3.39
N MET A 108 -7.60 26.58 4.46
CA MET A 108 -7.74 25.83 5.72
C MET A 108 -9.06 26.16 6.44
N PRO A 109 -9.63 25.23 7.22
CA PRO A 109 -10.74 25.53 8.11
C PRO A 109 -10.27 26.35 9.31
N ALA A 110 -11.05 27.37 9.66
CA ALA A 110 -10.89 28.15 10.88
C ALA A 110 -11.69 27.55 12.05
N SER A 111 -11.29 27.89 13.28
CA SER A 111 -11.89 27.36 14.52
C SER A 111 -13.36 27.77 14.72
N ASP A 112 -13.83 28.80 14.04
CA ASP A 112 -15.19 29.32 14.09
C ASP A 112 -16.12 28.74 13.01
N GLY A 113 -15.66 27.73 12.26
CA GLY A 113 -16.42 27.09 11.19
C GLY A 113 -16.36 27.80 9.85
N ASN A 114 -15.59 28.89 9.75
CA ASN A 114 -15.28 29.58 8.50
C ASN A 114 -14.01 29.01 7.86
N TYR A 115 -13.54 29.62 6.77
CA TYR A 115 -12.33 29.19 6.05
C TYR A 115 -11.41 30.37 5.79
N VAL A 116 -10.10 30.12 5.82
CA VAL A 116 -9.07 31.11 5.47
C VAL A 116 -8.26 30.62 4.29
N MET A 117 -8.06 31.54 3.35
CA MET A 117 -7.30 31.37 2.12
C MET A 117 -6.05 32.26 2.18
N VAL A 118 -4.93 31.77 1.66
CA VAL A 118 -3.66 32.49 1.61
C VAL A 118 -3.05 32.48 0.21
N GLY A 119 -2.48 33.61 -0.18
CA GLY A 119 -1.92 33.79 -1.51
C GLY A 119 -1.15 35.08 -1.71
N ALA A 120 -1.30 35.66 -2.90
CA ALA A 120 -0.66 36.91 -3.30
C ALA A 120 -1.61 37.77 -4.14
N THR A 121 -1.62 39.09 -3.93
CA THR A 121 -2.41 40.04 -4.72
C THR A 121 -1.57 41.21 -5.16
N ASN A 122 -1.75 41.71 -6.39
CA ASN A 122 -1.29 43.06 -6.76
C ASN A 122 -2.46 43.99 -7.11
N SER A 123 -3.68 43.57 -6.77
CA SER A 123 -4.88 44.40 -6.84
C SER A 123 -4.98 45.35 -5.64
N TRP A 124 -4.37 44.97 -4.52
CA TRP A 124 -4.34 45.73 -3.27
C TRP A 124 -2.98 45.59 -2.59
N GLY A 125 -2.67 46.52 -1.69
CA GLY A 125 -1.45 46.49 -0.88
C GLY A 125 -0.45 47.57 -1.25
N ALA A 126 0.83 47.32 -0.97
CA ALA A 126 1.87 48.33 -0.92
C ALA A 126 2.75 48.40 -2.19
N GLY A 127 2.37 47.76 -3.29
CA GLY A 127 2.99 48.03 -4.59
C GLY A 127 2.96 46.84 -5.52
N GLY A 128 3.94 45.95 -5.37
CA GLY A 128 4.04 44.71 -6.15
C GLY A 128 2.98 43.69 -5.74
N PHE A 129 3.36 42.43 -5.70
CA PHE A 129 2.54 41.43 -5.04
C PHE A 129 2.63 41.60 -3.53
N ASP A 130 1.53 41.51 -2.81
CA ASP A 130 1.49 41.46 -1.36
C ASP A 130 0.92 40.11 -0.91
N ILE A 131 1.38 39.59 0.24
CA ILE A 131 0.77 38.41 0.87
C ILE A 131 -0.70 38.69 1.11
N TRP A 132 -1.58 37.82 0.63
CA TRP A 132 -3.02 38.02 0.72
C TRP A 132 -3.66 36.96 1.62
N LEU A 133 -4.40 37.40 2.64
CA LEU A 133 -5.15 36.54 3.55
C LEU A 133 -6.63 36.90 3.48
N VAL A 134 -7.47 35.93 3.16
CA VAL A 134 -8.92 36.15 2.97
C VAL A 134 -9.68 35.15 3.82
N LYS A 135 -10.65 35.63 4.59
CA LYS A 135 -11.58 34.77 5.34
C LYS A 135 -12.96 34.79 4.69
N VAL A 136 -13.53 33.61 4.52
CA VAL A 136 -14.84 33.40 3.90
C VAL A 136 -15.72 32.54 4.80
N ASN A 137 -17.03 32.75 4.72
CA ASN A 137 -18.00 31.90 5.42
C ASN A 137 -18.26 30.57 4.68
N GLY A 138 -19.16 29.75 5.21
CA GLY A 138 -19.56 28.47 4.61
C GLY A 138 -20.24 28.56 3.24
N ASP A 139 -20.76 29.73 2.87
CA ASP A 139 -21.39 30.01 1.57
C ASP A 139 -20.41 30.66 0.57
N GLY A 140 -19.15 30.85 0.98
CA GLY A 140 -18.11 31.52 0.20
C GLY A 140 -18.21 33.04 0.21
N ASP A 141 -19.03 33.66 1.07
CA ASP A 141 -19.03 35.12 1.16
C ASP A 141 -17.81 35.60 1.95
N GLN A 142 -17.14 36.63 1.44
CA GLN A 142 -15.99 37.23 2.11
C GLN A 142 -16.42 37.90 3.41
N ILE A 143 -15.77 37.51 4.51
CA ILE A 143 -15.92 38.13 5.84
C ILE A 143 -14.91 39.28 5.95
N TRP A 144 -13.65 38.99 5.67
CA TRP A 144 -12.57 39.98 5.64
C TRP A 144 -11.47 39.59 4.66
N SER A 145 -10.65 40.57 4.31
CA SER A 145 -9.51 40.45 3.41
C SER A 145 -8.39 41.36 3.93
N LYS A 146 -7.16 40.85 4.00
CA LYS A 146 -5.98 41.52 4.56
C LYS A 146 -4.79 41.31 3.64
N THR A 147 -3.98 42.35 3.48
CA THR A 147 -2.73 42.31 2.72
C THR A 147 -1.54 42.61 3.62
N PHE A 148 -0.44 41.90 3.42
CA PHE A 148 0.82 42.09 4.13
C PHE A 148 1.96 42.12 3.12
N GLY A 149 2.66 43.24 3.02
CA GLY A 149 3.73 43.36 2.03
C GLY A 149 4.36 44.74 2.01
N GLY A 150 5.45 44.82 1.26
CA GLY A 150 6.20 46.05 1.01
C GLY A 150 6.00 46.54 -0.44
N PRO A 151 6.87 47.45 -0.91
CA PRO A 151 6.81 47.95 -2.28
C PRO A 151 7.21 46.93 -3.36
N ASN A 152 7.78 45.79 -2.98
CA ASN A 152 8.23 44.73 -3.89
C ASN A 152 7.19 43.61 -3.98
N GLY A 153 7.56 42.45 -4.54
CA GLY A 153 6.68 41.28 -4.58
C GLY A 153 6.86 40.39 -3.36
N ASP A 154 5.75 40.01 -2.74
CA ASP A 154 5.60 39.15 -1.57
C ASP A 154 4.49 38.13 -1.85
N ALA A 155 4.59 36.92 -1.30
CA ALA A 155 3.56 35.90 -1.50
C ALA A 155 3.47 34.92 -0.35
N GLY A 156 2.26 34.62 0.11
CA GLY A 156 1.98 33.60 1.11
C GLY A 156 1.62 32.27 0.45
N PHE A 157 2.22 31.16 0.89
CA PHE A 157 1.97 29.83 0.34
C PHE A 157 1.30 28.87 1.34
N GLY A 158 1.54 29.06 2.63
CA GLY A 158 1.03 28.17 3.67
C GLY A 158 0.36 28.93 4.81
N VAL A 159 -0.65 28.31 5.41
CA VAL A 159 -1.40 28.85 6.56
C VAL A 159 -1.75 27.74 7.54
N ALA A 160 -1.62 27.99 8.84
CA ALA A 160 -1.95 27.05 9.91
C ALA A 160 -2.91 27.68 10.96
N PRO A 161 -3.92 26.93 11.45
CA PRO A 161 -4.83 27.40 12.49
C PRO A 161 -4.14 27.34 13.84
N LEU A 162 -4.44 28.31 14.70
CA LEU A 162 -3.94 28.36 16.07
C LEU A 162 -5.06 28.08 17.08
N ALA A 163 -4.67 27.57 18.25
CA ALA A 163 -5.61 27.23 19.32
C ALA A 163 -6.36 28.45 19.90
N ASP A 164 -5.80 29.65 19.77
CA ASP A 164 -6.44 30.92 20.17
C ASP A 164 -7.43 31.46 19.12
N GLY A 165 -7.53 30.77 17.98
CA GLY A 165 -8.36 31.13 16.84
C GLY A 165 -7.68 32.05 15.82
N GLY A 166 -6.43 32.46 16.06
CA GLY A 166 -5.60 33.17 15.10
C GLY A 166 -4.97 32.25 14.05
N PHE A 167 -4.08 32.82 13.24
CA PHE A 167 -3.45 32.12 12.12
C PHE A 167 -1.94 32.37 12.10
N ALA A 168 -1.19 31.38 11.62
CA ALA A 168 0.21 31.54 11.24
C ALA A 168 0.33 31.38 9.71
N VAL A 169 0.95 32.35 9.06
CA VAL A 169 1.11 32.43 7.61
C VAL A 169 2.59 32.34 7.26
N THR A 170 2.93 31.55 6.23
CA THR A 170 4.28 31.51 5.68
C THR A 170 4.32 31.82 4.19
N GLY A 171 5.46 32.30 3.74
CA GLY A 171 5.69 32.71 2.37
C GLY A 171 7.11 33.21 2.16
N TYR A 172 7.26 34.12 1.21
CA TYR A 172 8.45 34.96 1.13
C TYR A 172 8.09 36.44 1.21
N TRP A 173 9.05 37.22 1.69
CA TRP A 173 9.01 38.68 1.71
C TRP A 173 10.21 39.24 0.95
N SER A 174 9.99 40.14 -0.01
CA SER A 174 11.05 40.76 -0.80
C SER A 174 11.47 42.12 -0.24
N GLN A 175 12.69 42.18 0.29
CA GLN A 175 13.28 43.44 0.72
C GLN A 175 13.65 44.34 -0.46
N ASN A 176 14.22 43.75 -1.53
CA ASN A 176 14.74 44.42 -2.72
C ASN A 176 14.64 43.50 -3.94
N SER A 177 14.83 44.03 -5.16
CA SER A 177 14.83 43.23 -6.40
C SER A 177 15.82 42.05 -6.33
N GLY A 178 15.28 40.83 -6.28
CA GLY A 178 16.05 39.58 -6.33
C GLY A 178 16.43 38.97 -4.99
N LEU A 179 16.12 39.63 -3.86
CA LEU A 179 16.34 39.10 -2.51
C LEU A 179 15.01 38.86 -1.80
N THR A 180 14.82 37.65 -1.29
CA THR A 180 13.58 37.24 -0.60
C THR A 180 13.90 36.46 0.67
N ASP A 181 13.21 36.77 1.77
CA ASP A 181 13.35 36.10 3.07
C ASP A 181 12.13 35.23 3.40
N PHE A 182 12.33 34.19 4.23
CA PHE A 182 11.23 33.40 4.77
C PHE A 182 10.33 34.29 5.63
N ALA A 183 9.06 34.44 5.25
CA ALA A 183 8.08 35.15 6.07
C ALA A 183 7.37 34.19 7.03
N LEU A 184 7.21 34.61 8.29
CA LEU A 184 6.28 34.04 9.26
C LEU A 184 5.48 35.17 9.91
N ILE A 185 4.18 35.20 9.63
CA ILE A 185 3.27 36.23 10.15
C ILE A 185 2.25 35.55 11.05
N ARG A 186 2.11 36.03 12.29
CA ARG A 186 1.04 35.60 13.19
C ARG A 186 -0.04 36.66 13.24
N THR A 187 -1.28 36.23 13.07
CA THR A 187 -2.45 37.08 13.16
C THR A 187 -3.39 36.62 14.28
N ASP A 188 -4.29 37.50 14.69
CA ASP A 188 -5.45 37.14 15.47
C ASP A 188 -6.57 36.55 14.59
N ARG A 189 -7.73 36.28 15.20
CA ARG A 189 -8.90 35.68 14.52
C ARG A 189 -9.53 36.57 13.44
N ASP A 190 -9.26 37.87 13.49
CA ASP A 190 -9.79 38.91 12.60
C ASP A 190 -8.77 39.28 11.51
N GLY A 191 -7.62 38.59 11.50
CA GLY A 191 -6.55 38.77 10.52
C GLY A 191 -5.65 39.96 10.83
N GLU A 192 -5.75 40.56 12.01
CA GLU A 192 -4.83 41.62 12.43
C GLU A 192 -3.49 41.01 12.83
N VAL A 193 -2.39 41.64 12.39
CA VAL A 193 -1.03 41.15 12.68
C VAL A 193 -0.72 41.36 14.15
N LEU A 194 -0.35 40.27 14.83
CA LEU A 194 0.18 40.29 16.19
C LEU A 194 1.69 40.49 16.17
N TRP A 195 2.38 39.81 15.25
CA TRP A 195 3.80 39.98 14.96
C TRP A 195 4.15 39.32 13.62
N ASP A 196 5.28 39.74 13.06
CA ASP A 196 5.89 39.18 11.87
C ASP A 196 7.40 38.98 12.08
N HIS A 197 7.93 37.91 11.49
CA HIS A 197 9.35 37.60 11.50
C HIS A 197 9.81 37.17 10.11
N PHE A 198 11.01 37.62 9.75
CA PHE A 198 11.67 37.30 8.49
C PHE A 198 12.98 36.59 8.78
N TYR A 199 13.19 35.44 8.13
CA TYR A 199 14.39 34.63 8.32
C TYR A 199 15.18 34.59 7.03
N ASN A 200 16.43 35.04 7.11
CA ASN A 200 17.36 35.03 6.00
C ASN A 200 18.42 33.94 6.22
N TYR A 201 18.58 33.09 5.23
CA TYR A 201 19.68 32.13 5.11
C TYR A 201 20.50 32.37 3.83
N GLY A 202 19.85 32.80 2.75
CA GLY A 202 20.47 33.04 1.46
C GLY A 202 19.92 34.27 0.73
N ASP A 203 20.11 34.28 -0.58
CA ASP A 203 19.54 35.33 -1.44
C ASP A 203 18.04 35.12 -1.65
N GLN A 204 17.61 33.84 -1.70
CA GLN A 204 16.20 33.50 -1.85
C GLN A 204 15.79 32.45 -0.85
N ASP A 205 14.80 32.77 -0.04
CA ASP A 205 14.29 31.99 1.07
C ASP A 205 12.75 31.95 0.98
N TRP A 206 12.19 30.79 0.63
CA TRP A 206 10.77 30.65 0.28
C TRP A 206 10.07 29.63 1.16
N GLY A 207 9.15 30.09 2.02
CA GLY A 207 8.25 29.21 2.76
C GLY A 207 7.11 28.68 1.91
N LYS A 208 6.96 27.35 1.88
CA LYS A 208 5.97 26.65 1.06
C LYS A 208 4.87 26.00 1.89
N ALA A 209 5.21 25.45 3.04
CA ALA A 209 4.25 24.82 3.94
C ALA A 209 4.61 25.09 5.41
N ILE A 210 3.59 25.13 6.26
CA ILE A 210 3.70 25.39 7.70
C ILE A 210 2.81 24.43 8.47
N VAL A 211 3.30 23.97 9.61
CA VAL A 211 2.51 23.26 10.62
C VAL A 211 2.68 23.91 11.99
N ALA A 212 1.57 24.10 12.70
CA ALA A 212 1.59 24.44 14.12
C ALA A 212 2.05 23.19 14.88
N ALA A 213 3.23 23.26 15.48
CA ALA A 213 3.83 22.13 16.18
C ALA A 213 3.14 21.88 17.52
N ARG A 214 3.12 20.63 17.95
CA ARG A 214 2.54 20.20 19.25
C ARG A 214 3.15 20.90 20.47
N ASP A 215 4.36 21.41 20.36
CA ASP A 215 5.05 22.18 21.40
C ASP A 215 4.61 23.65 21.46
N GLY A 216 3.66 24.06 20.62
CA GLY A 216 3.15 25.43 20.54
C GLY A 216 3.96 26.35 19.63
N GLY A 217 5.01 25.84 18.96
CA GLY A 217 5.78 26.57 17.95
C GLY A 217 5.35 26.30 16.52
N PHE A 218 6.23 26.63 15.55
CA PHE A 218 5.96 26.44 14.12
C PHE A 218 7.10 25.71 13.44
N ALA A 219 6.78 24.72 12.60
CA ALA A 219 7.72 24.12 11.67
C ALA A 219 7.33 24.46 10.24
N ILE A 220 8.29 24.94 9.46
CA ILE A 220 8.05 25.47 8.12
C ILE A 220 9.04 24.81 7.16
N ALA A 221 8.53 24.31 6.03
CA ALA A 221 9.34 23.76 4.95
C ALA A 221 9.26 24.64 3.71
N GLY A 222 10.35 24.62 2.96
CA GLY A 222 10.47 25.31 1.68
C GLY A 222 11.85 25.10 1.08
N TRP A 223 12.42 26.16 0.52
CA TRP A 223 13.76 26.08 -0.05
C TRP A 223 14.51 27.41 0.12
N THR A 224 15.83 27.29 0.12
CA THR A 224 16.77 28.41 0.16
C THR A 224 17.76 28.32 -1.00
N SER A 225 18.28 29.43 -1.49
CA SER A 225 19.44 29.44 -2.38
C SER A 225 20.42 30.53 -1.97
N THR A 226 21.71 30.24 -2.09
CA THR A 226 22.79 31.20 -1.86
C THR A 226 23.49 31.51 -3.19
N PRO A 227 24.08 32.70 -3.35
CA PRO A 227 24.60 33.11 -4.64
C PRO A 227 25.69 32.15 -5.14
N GLY A 228 25.50 31.66 -6.37
CA GLY A 228 26.40 30.68 -6.99
C GLY A 228 26.26 29.25 -6.47
N ARG A 229 25.19 28.94 -5.72
CA ARG A 229 24.85 27.58 -5.28
C ARG A 229 23.46 27.16 -5.73
N ASN A 230 23.28 25.85 -5.80
CA ASN A 230 22.01 25.22 -6.11
C ASN A 230 21.01 25.37 -4.95
N ALA A 231 19.72 25.32 -5.29
CA ALA A 231 18.64 25.39 -4.32
C ALA A 231 18.70 24.23 -3.33
N GLN A 232 18.40 24.53 -2.07
CA GLN A 232 18.47 23.59 -0.95
C GLN A 232 17.10 23.50 -0.29
N ALA A 233 16.59 22.29 -0.06
CA ALA A 233 15.40 22.12 0.74
C ALA A 233 15.68 22.68 2.15
N TYR A 234 14.78 23.47 2.70
CA TYR A 234 15.05 24.25 3.90
C TYR A 234 13.93 24.12 4.90
N ILE A 235 14.30 23.92 6.17
CA ILE A 235 13.37 23.79 7.28
C ILE A 235 13.78 24.73 8.39
N ILE A 236 12.79 25.45 8.92
CA ILE A 236 12.92 26.25 10.14
C ILE A 236 11.94 25.77 11.19
N LYS A 237 12.40 25.78 12.44
CA LYS A 237 11.59 25.56 13.63
C LYS A 237 11.69 26.77 14.54
N THR A 238 10.54 27.24 14.99
CA THR A 238 10.44 28.38 15.90
C THR A 238 9.63 28.01 17.13
N ASP A 239 9.74 28.84 18.18
CA ASP A 239 8.77 28.83 19.28
C ASP A 239 7.46 29.53 18.89
N GLY A 240 6.47 29.56 19.79
CA GLY A 240 5.17 30.18 19.53
C GLY A 240 5.20 31.71 19.40
N ASN A 241 6.32 32.36 19.70
CA ASN A 241 6.56 33.78 19.50
C ASN A 241 7.38 34.05 18.22
N GLY A 242 7.73 33.01 17.45
CA GLY A 242 8.56 33.14 16.26
C GLY A 242 10.05 33.32 16.55
N ASN A 243 10.54 33.02 17.76
CA ASN A 243 11.98 32.95 17.95
C ASN A 243 12.51 31.66 17.31
N LEU A 244 13.56 31.79 16.50
CA LEU A 244 14.21 30.66 15.85
C LEU A 244 14.80 29.70 16.90
N GLN A 245 14.37 28.44 16.85
CA GLN A 245 14.95 27.35 17.65
C GLN A 245 16.06 26.65 16.87
N TRP A 246 15.78 26.29 15.62
CA TRP A 246 16.77 25.74 14.71
C TRP A 246 16.37 25.95 13.25
N GLN A 247 17.37 25.94 12.38
CA GLN A 247 17.19 25.92 10.93
C GLN A 247 18.20 24.98 10.27
N ARG A 248 17.80 24.38 9.14
CA ARG A 248 18.58 23.39 8.39
C ARG A 248 18.31 23.49 6.90
N ALA A 249 19.38 23.59 6.11
CA ALA A 249 19.36 23.41 4.67
C ALA A 249 19.88 22.02 4.31
N TYR A 250 19.18 21.33 3.43
CA TYR A 250 19.47 19.98 2.97
C TYR A 250 19.69 20.03 1.45
N HIS A 251 20.63 19.24 0.97
CA HIS A 251 20.90 19.12 -0.45
C HIS A 251 21.29 17.68 -0.78
N TYR A 252 20.95 17.25 -1.98
CA TYR A 252 21.29 15.92 -2.49
C TYR A 252 22.25 16.06 -3.67
N ASP A 253 23.38 15.36 -3.61
CA ASP A 253 24.42 15.31 -4.66
C ASP A 253 24.80 16.67 -5.29
N SER A 254 24.78 17.73 -4.48
CA SER A 254 25.02 19.11 -4.92
C SER A 254 24.04 19.63 -5.99
N SER A 255 22.89 19.00 -6.23
CA SER A 255 21.86 19.50 -7.16
C SER A 255 20.84 20.40 -6.45
N ASP A 256 19.97 21.02 -7.25
CA ASP A 256 18.80 21.69 -6.72
C ASP A 256 17.89 20.69 -5.99
N THR A 257 17.45 21.07 -4.80
CA THR A 257 16.48 20.36 -3.97
C THR A 257 15.45 21.37 -3.48
N TYR A 258 14.17 21.02 -3.56
CA TYR A 258 13.07 21.91 -3.21
C TYR A 258 12.12 21.21 -2.23
N GLY A 259 11.85 21.83 -1.07
CA GLY A 259 10.83 21.38 -0.14
C GLY A 259 9.47 22.06 -0.42
N TYR A 260 8.39 21.28 -0.36
CA TYR A 260 7.03 21.77 -0.63
C TYR A 260 6.01 21.43 0.44
N GLY A 261 6.10 20.25 1.05
CA GLY A 261 5.17 19.78 2.08
C GLY A 261 5.88 19.42 3.37
N ILE A 262 5.20 19.59 4.50
CA ILE A 262 5.68 19.20 5.83
C ILE A 262 4.55 18.62 6.68
N VAL A 263 4.84 17.56 7.42
CA VAL A 263 3.94 16.96 8.39
C VAL A 263 4.70 16.62 9.68
N GLN A 264 4.11 16.96 10.83
CA GLN A 264 4.59 16.47 12.13
C GLN A 264 4.09 15.04 12.34
N VAL A 265 5.00 14.13 12.69
CA VAL A 265 4.72 12.70 12.88
C VAL A 265 4.63 12.32 14.37
N GLU A 266 4.24 11.07 14.66
CA GLU A 266 3.91 10.60 16.01
C GLU A 266 5.04 10.76 17.04
N ASP A 267 6.30 10.64 16.61
CA ASP A 267 7.51 10.79 17.44
C ASP A 267 7.91 12.26 17.70
N ASP A 268 7.03 13.20 17.35
CA ASP A 268 7.22 14.66 17.33
C ASP A 268 8.30 15.15 16.35
N GLY A 269 8.85 14.25 15.52
CA GLY A 269 9.67 14.61 14.38
C GLY A 269 8.86 15.15 13.21
N TYR A 270 9.54 15.43 12.10
CA TYR A 270 8.94 15.98 10.89
C TYR A 270 9.34 15.19 9.66
N ILE A 271 8.39 15.04 8.74
CA ILE A 271 8.64 14.53 7.41
C ILE A 271 8.27 15.58 6.39
N PHE A 272 9.12 15.68 5.39
CA PHE A 272 8.91 16.60 4.29
C PHE A 272 8.95 15.88 2.96
N GLY A 273 8.21 16.45 2.03
CA GLY A 273 8.13 16.03 0.64
C GLY A 273 8.54 17.17 -0.28
N GLY A 274 9.15 16.80 -1.40
CA GLY A 274 9.67 17.71 -2.38
C GLY A 274 10.26 16.96 -3.57
N TYR A 275 11.13 17.62 -4.32
CA TYR A 275 11.85 16.99 -5.43
C TYR A 275 13.30 17.47 -5.50
N THR A 276 14.13 16.68 -6.19
CA THR A 276 15.54 16.97 -6.45
C THR A 276 15.84 16.85 -7.94
N ALA A 277 16.75 17.68 -8.45
CA ALA A 277 17.27 17.61 -9.82
C ALA A 277 18.45 16.62 -9.99
N ALA A 278 18.81 15.87 -8.94
CA ALA A 278 19.76 14.76 -9.02
C ALA A 278 19.04 13.42 -8.91
N GLY A 279 18.09 13.18 -9.82
CA GLY A 279 17.50 11.85 -9.95
C GLY A 279 18.53 10.83 -10.44
N GLU A 280 18.32 9.55 -10.13
CA GLU A 280 19.30 8.47 -10.43
C GLU A 280 19.64 8.37 -11.93
N ASN A 281 18.76 8.86 -12.81
CA ASN A 281 18.92 8.89 -14.26
C ASN A 281 19.35 10.28 -14.81
N GLY A 282 19.71 11.22 -13.94
CA GLY A 282 19.98 12.62 -14.29
C GLY A 282 18.70 13.47 -14.53
N GLY A 283 17.53 12.95 -14.14
CA GLY A 283 16.24 13.63 -14.18
C GLY A 283 15.81 14.20 -12.82
N VAL A 284 14.54 14.55 -12.68
CA VAL A 284 13.95 14.99 -11.40
C VAL A 284 13.37 13.79 -10.64
N ASP A 285 13.68 13.64 -9.35
CA ASP A 285 13.12 12.59 -8.50
C ASP A 285 12.40 13.19 -7.27
N VAL A 286 11.47 12.42 -6.67
CA VAL A 286 10.91 12.78 -5.37
C VAL A 286 12.02 12.82 -4.34
N TYR A 287 11.98 13.84 -3.49
CA TYR A 287 12.89 14.01 -2.38
C TYR A 287 12.11 14.01 -1.07
N ALA A 288 12.50 13.12 -0.17
CA ALA A 288 11.88 12.96 1.13
C ALA A 288 12.95 12.87 2.22
N ILE A 289 12.79 13.60 3.31
CA ILE A 289 13.59 13.36 4.51
C ILE A 289 12.73 13.38 5.76
N LYS A 290 13.23 12.64 6.75
CA LYS A 290 12.74 12.64 8.11
C LYS A 290 13.78 13.22 9.05
N VAL A 291 13.32 14.10 9.93
CA VAL A 291 14.12 14.70 11.01
C VAL A 291 13.44 14.45 12.34
N ASP A 292 14.23 14.43 13.41
CA ASP A 292 13.68 14.45 14.77
C ASP A 292 13.16 15.85 15.15
N ARG A 293 12.65 15.98 16.39
CA ARG A 293 12.10 17.25 16.91
C ARG A 293 13.11 18.40 16.96
N ASP A 294 14.40 18.07 17.02
CA ASP A 294 15.52 19.01 17.16
C ASP A 294 16.19 19.30 15.79
N GLY A 295 15.63 18.74 14.71
CA GLY A 295 16.13 18.93 13.35
C GLY A 295 17.36 18.07 13.04
N HIS A 296 17.66 17.04 13.85
CA HIS A 296 18.68 16.06 13.49
C HIS A 296 18.15 15.13 12.41
N TRP A 297 19.04 14.82 11.49
CA TRP A 297 18.77 13.95 10.37
C TRP A 297 18.55 12.51 10.84
N LEU A 298 17.41 11.92 10.47
CA LEU A 298 17.14 10.50 10.70
C LEU A 298 17.37 9.69 9.41
N TRP A 299 16.76 10.13 8.31
CA TRP A 299 17.02 9.56 6.98
C TRP A 299 16.65 10.54 5.88
N GLU A 300 17.28 10.39 4.72
CA GLU A 300 17.01 11.07 3.46
C GLU A 300 16.91 10.02 2.35
N LYS A 301 15.93 10.19 1.47
CA LYS A 301 15.63 9.29 0.37
C LYS A 301 15.24 10.10 -0.86
N THR A 302 15.74 9.66 -2.00
CA THR A 302 15.16 9.98 -3.29
C THR A 302 14.30 8.82 -3.75
N THR A 303 13.25 9.10 -4.51
CA THR A 303 12.42 8.09 -5.14
C THR A 303 12.07 8.54 -6.55
N GLY A 304 12.73 7.92 -7.51
CA GLY A 304 12.56 8.16 -8.94
C GLY A 304 12.13 6.90 -9.69
N LEU A 305 11.59 7.13 -10.86
CA LEU A 305 11.29 6.18 -11.90
C LEU A 305 12.22 6.45 -13.09
N ALA A 306 11.81 6.08 -14.31
CA ALA A 306 12.70 6.12 -15.48
C ALA A 306 12.96 7.55 -16.03
N LYS A 307 12.18 8.55 -15.63
CA LYS A 307 12.23 9.94 -16.10
C LYS A 307 11.93 10.91 -14.96
N ASP A 308 11.45 12.11 -15.26
CA ASP A 308 11.14 13.13 -14.25
C ASP A 308 9.87 12.80 -13.46
N ASP A 309 10.00 12.85 -12.14
CA ASP A 309 9.02 12.54 -11.11
C ASP A 309 9.02 13.63 -10.03
N TYR A 310 7.96 14.42 -9.97
CA TYR A 310 7.81 15.51 -9.01
C TYR A 310 6.92 15.06 -7.85
N GLY A 311 7.43 15.15 -6.62
CA GLY A 311 6.66 14.96 -5.39
C GLY A 311 6.51 16.28 -4.62
N PHE A 312 5.37 16.48 -3.96
CA PHE A 312 5.10 17.73 -3.23
C PHE A 312 4.75 17.52 -1.77
N ASN A 313 3.80 16.64 -1.48
CA ASN A 313 3.31 16.42 -0.12
C ASN A 313 3.67 15.05 0.41
N ALA A 314 3.84 14.98 1.74
CA ALA A 314 4.02 13.75 2.49
C ALA A 314 2.85 13.56 3.45
N ILE A 315 2.20 12.39 3.40
CA ILE A 315 1.08 12.04 4.27
C ILE A 315 1.41 10.76 5.03
N SER A 316 1.16 10.74 6.33
CA SER A 316 1.22 9.51 7.13
C SER A 316 0.11 8.54 6.73
N TYR A 317 0.46 7.31 6.38
CA TYR A 317 -0.47 6.31 5.86
C TYR A 317 -0.08 4.89 6.29
N GLY A 318 -0.91 4.28 7.14
CA GLY A 318 -0.60 2.98 7.76
C GLY A 318 0.70 3.07 8.57
N ASP A 319 1.60 2.12 8.34
CA ASP A 319 2.94 2.09 8.96
C ASP A 319 4.00 2.80 8.11
N GLY A 320 3.65 3.84 7.36
CA GLY A 320 4.63 4.53 6.50
C GLY A 320 4.09 5.84 5.96
N TYR A 321 4.59 6.24 4.78
CA TYR A 321 4.26 7.53 4.18
C TYR A 321 3.83 7.39 2.73
N VAL A 322 2.96 8.28 2.29
CA VAL A 322 2.52 8.40 0.91
C VAL A 322 2.91 9.77 0.39
N PHE A 323 3.55 9.79 -0.78
CA PHE A 323 3.97 10.98 -1.49
C PHE A 323 3.11 11.13 -2.75
N GLY A 324 2.43 12.29 -2.84
CA GLY A 324 1.64 12.68 -4.01
C GLY A 324 2.45 13.52 -4.97
N GLY A 325 2.26 13.26 -6.26
CA GLY A 325 3.07 13.87 -7.30
C GLY A 325 2.55 13.67 -8.70
N TYR A 326 3.32 14.12 -9.68
CA TYR A 326 3.10 13.80 -11.10
C TYR A 326 4.42 13.38 -11.75
N SER A 327 4.33 12.54 -12.77
CA SER A 327 5.47 11.84 -13.35
C SER A 327 5.32 11.72 -14.86
N SER A 328 6.45 11.87 -15.57
CA SER A 328 6.57 11.62 -17.00
C SER A 328 7.02 10.18 -17.31
N SER A 329 7.22 9.36 -16.29
CA SER A 329 7.76 8.00 -16.40
C SER A 329 6.73 6.98 -16.87
N PHE A 330 5.43 7.30 -16.73
CA PHE A 330 4.33 6.38 -17.06
C PHE A 330 3.86 6.47 -18.52
N ASP A 331 4.20 7.56 -19.22
CA ASP A 331 3.77 7.81 -20.59
C ASP A 331 4.89 8.52 -21.38
N PRO A 332 5.11 8.20 -22.66
CA PRO A 332 6.16 8.85 -23.45
C PRO A 332 5.97 10.35 -23.65
N VAL A 333 4.73 10.86 -23.58
CA VAL A 333 4.37 12.25 -23.92
C VAL A 333 3.66 12.96 -22.76
N LEU A 334 2.86 12.25 -21.98
CA LEU A 334 1.95 12.85 -21.00
C LEU A 334 2.51 12.81 -19.58
N TRP A 335 2.22 13.86 -18.79
CA TRP A 335 2.41 13.83 -17.35
C TRP A 335 1.22 13.12 -16.69
N LYS A 336 1.52 12.23 -15.75
CA LYS A 336 0.51 11.47 -15.01
C LYS A 336 0.63 11.74 -13.51
N PRO A 337 -0.46 12.09 -12.81
CA PRO A 337 -0.52 12.07 -11.37
C PRO A 337 -0.16 10.68 -10.86
N TYR A 338 0.53 10.58 -9.75
CA TYR A 338 0.86 9.32 -9.14
C TYR A 338 0.99 9.42 -7.63
N LEU A 339 0.89 8.27 -6.97
CA LEU A 339 1.21 8.09 -5.57
C LEU A 339 2.41 7.16 -5.45
N ALA A 340 3.37 7.52 -4.61
CA ALA A 340 4.43 6.63 -4.13
C ALA A 340 4.22 6.33 -2.65
N ARG A 341 4.27 5.05 -2.26
CA ARG A 341 4.14 4.62 -0.86
C ARG A 341 5.47 4.10 -0.35
N THR A 342 5.83 4.50 0.86
CA THR A 342 7.05 4.11 1.56
C THR A 342 6.74 3.44 2.90
N ASP A 343 7.72 2.74 3.48
CA ASP A 343 7.71 2.30 4.88
C ASP A 343 8.12 3.45 5.84
N ARG A 344 8.20 3.19 7.16
CA ARG A 344 8.62 4.19 8.16
C ARG A 344 10.06 4.69 7.98
N ASP A 345 10.87 3.93 7.25
CA ASP A 345 12.28 4.23 6.99
C ASP A 345 12.47 4.93 5.62
N GLY A 346 11.35 5.28 4.96
CA GLY A 346 11.33 5.98 3.69
C GLY A 346 11.64 5.09 2.48
N ASN A 347 11.71 3.77 2.62
CA ASN A 347 11.96 2.89 1.48
C ASN A 347 10.68 2.72 0.65
N LEU A 348 10.78 2.92 -0.67
CA LEU A 348 9.68 2.73 -1.61
C LEU A 348 9.15 1.29 -1.54
N ILE A 349 7.86 1.15 -1.24
CA ILE A 349 7.12 -0.11 -1.22
C ILE A 349 6.42 -0.33 -2.57
N ASP A 350 5.72 0.69 -3.07
CA ASP A 350 4.86 0.60 -4.26
C ASP A 350 4.54 1.99 -4.82
N TYR A 351 4.15 2.08 -6.09
CA TYR A 351 3.70 3.32 -6.72
C TYR A 351 2.62 3.08 -7.77
N ARG A 352 1.78 4.07 -8.04
CA ARG A 352 0.75 3.99 -9.08
C ARG A 352 0.42 5.32 -9.70
N SER A 353 0.33 5.34 -11.02
CA SER A 353 -0.20 6.46 -11.80
C SER A 353 -1.71 6.44 -11.92
N TYR A 354 -2.27 7.63 -12.06
CA TYR A 354 -3.69 7.91 -12.19
C TYR A 354 -3.94 8.96 -13.27
N GLY A 355 -5.20 9.34 -13.44
CA GLY A 355 -5.63 10.36 -14.37
C GLY A 355 -6.13 9.79 -15.71
N PRO A 356 -6.68 10.65 -16.57
CA PRO A 356 -7.18 10.29 -17.89
C PRO A 356 -6.06 9.78 -18.82
N GLU A 357 -6.38 8.90 -19.77
CA GLU A 357 -5.39 8.31 -20.68
C GLU A 357 -4.78 9.34 -21.64
N ASN A 358 -5.57 10.26 -22.19
CA ASN A 358 -5.17 11.14 -23.30
C ASN A 358 -4.94 12.61 -22.92
N VAL A 359 -4.94 12.92 -21.63
CA VAL A 359 -4.71 14.28 -21.13
C VAL A 359 -3.51 14.26 -20.19
N SER A 360 -2.61 15.22 -20.36
CA SER A 360 -1.50 15.42 -19.44
C SER A 360 -2.02 16.12 -18.21
N VAL A 361 -1.70 15.62 -17.02
CA VAL A 361 -2.20 16.17 -15.76
C VAL A 361 -1.03 16.34 -14.78
N LYS A 362 -0.91 17.56 -14.24
CA LYS A 362 0.06 17.91 -13.20
C LYS A 362 -0.70 18.18 -11.91
N ALA A 363 -0.98 17.10 -11.17
CA ALA A 363 -1.65 17.16 -9.87
C ALA A 363 -0.72 16.63 -8.79
N GLY A 364 -0.24 17.52 -7.93
CA GLY A 364 0.81 17.23 -6.94
C GLY A 364 0.35 17.24 -5.48
N LEU A 365 -0.80 17.86 -5.19
CA LEU A 365 -1.31 17.95 -3.83
C LEU A 365 -2.23 16.79 -3.52
N SER A 366 -1.89 16.01 -2.50
CA SER A 366 -2.78 15.03 -1.89
C SER A 366 -3.26 15.55 -0.53
N ILE A 367 -4.56 15.47 -0.27
CA ILE A 367 -5.15 15.69 1.06
C ILE A 367 -5.83 14.40 1.49
N LYS A 368 -5.61 13.99 2.74
CA LYS A 368 -6.31 12.83 3.30
C LYS A 368 -7.78 13.18 3.52
N THR A 369 -8.68 12.35 3.00
CA THR A 369 -10.12 12.53 3.17
C THR A 369 -10.64 11.77 4.41
N ALA A 370 -11.79 12.19 4.94
CA ALA A 370 -12.33 11.66 6.21
C ALA A 370 -12.62 10.14 6.17
N ASP A 371 -12.90 9.62 4.98
CA ASP A 371 -13.10 8.19 4.69
C ASP A 371 -11.78 7.40 4.56
N GLY A 372 -10.63 8.03 4.81
CA GLY A 372 -9.30 7.42 4.68
C GLY A 372 -8.76 7.36 3.26
N GLY A 373 -9.41 8.02 2.29
CA GLY A 373 -8.93 8.18 0.91
C GLY A 373 -8.04 9.40 0.71
N PHE A 374 -7.89 9.81 -0.55
CA PHE A 374 -7.08 10.98 -0.95
C PHE A 374 -7.81 11.85 -1.96
N LEU A 375 -7.66 13.15 -1.85
CA LEU A 375 -8.07 14.12 -2.86
C LEU A 375 -6.84 14.69 -3.54
N PHE A 376 -6.81 14.64 -4.87
CA PHE A 376 -5.79 15.21 -5.73
C PHE A 376 -6.28 16.51 -6.33
N VAL A 377 -5.43 17.54 -6.29
CA VAL A 377 -5.68 18.83 -6.94
C VAL A 377 -4.48 19.24 -7.78
N GLY A 378 -4.77 19.81 -8.94
CA GLY A 378 -3.79 20.43 -9.82
C GLY A 378 -4.44 20.96 -11.07
N ASN A 379 -3.79 20.76 -12.22
CA ASN A 379 -4.34 21.15 -13.50
C ASN A 379 -4.11 20.13 -14.61
N THR A 380 -5.01 20.15 -15.59
CA THR A 380 -4.74 19.57 -16.91
C THR A 380 -3.74 20.45 -17.63
N ASN A 381 -2.96 19.84 -18.50
CA ASN A 381 -2.10 20.51 -19.46
C ASN A 381 -2.48 19.98 -20.83
N GLU A 382 -3.35 20.70 -21.53
CA GLU A 382 -3.75 20.30 -22.88
C GLU A 382 -2.61 20.65 -23.84
N TYR A 383 -1.84 19.63 -24.20
CA TYR A 383 -0.67 19.78 -25.08
C TYR A 383 -1.08 20.46 -26.40
N GLY A 384 -0.63 21.71 -26.59
CA GLY A 384 -0.87 22.49 -27.80
C GLY A 384 -2.11 23.40 -27.80
N SER A 385 -2.99 23.35 -26.79
CA SER A 385 -4.11 24.31 -26.69
C SER A 385 -3.73 25.60 -25.93
N GLY A 386 -2.67 25.53 -25.10
CA GLY A 386 -2.19 26.65 -24.30
C GLY A 386 -3.10 26.99 -23.10
N LYS A 387 -4.02 26.10 -22.76
CA LYS A 387 -5.00 26.25 -21.69
C LYS A 387 -4.84 25.13 -20.66
N ASP A 388 -4.85 25.51 -19.39
CA ASP A 388 -4.90 24.60 -18.25
C ASP A 388 -6.29 24.70 -17.60
N ASP A 389 -6.87 23.59 -17.13
CA ASP A 389 -8.10 23.61 -16.31
C ASP A 389 -7.82 22.95 -14.96
N VAL A 390 -8.55 23.37 -13.90
CA VAL A 390 -8.44 22.77 -12.57
C VAL A 390 -8.80 21.29 -12.67
N PHE A 391 -7.88 20.41 -12.30
CA PHE A 391 -8.13 18.97 -12.22
C PHE A 391 -8.30 18.57 -10.76
N VAL A 392 -9.39 17.86 -10.46
CA VAL A 392 -9.61 17.26 -9.14
C VAL A 392 -9.93 15.79 -9.31
N MET A 393 -9.32 14.96 -8.46
CA MET A 393 -9.56 13.53 -8.44
C MET A 393 -9.69 13.02 -7.01
N LYS A 394 -10.77 12.30 -6.74
CA LYS A 394 -10.97 11.59 -5.48
C LYS A 394 -10.58 10.13 -5.64
N LEU A 395 -9.69 9.70 -4.78
CA LEU A 395 -9.33 8.30 -4.58
C LEU A 395 -10.03 7.79 -3.32
N GLY A 396 -10.63 6.61 -3.40
CA GLY A 396 -11.39 6.04 -2.28
C GLY A 396 -10.52 5.67 -1.07
N GLY A 397 -11.14 5.41 0.07
CA GLY A 397 -10.42 4.86 1.23
C GLY A 397 -10.01 3.40 1.00
N SER A 398 -8.80 3.02 1.40
CA SER A 398 -8.53 1.61 1.70
C SER A 398 -9.34 1.24 2.96
N PRO A 399 -9.90 0.03 3.10
CA PRO A 399 -10.57 -0.40 4.33
C PRO A 399 -9.54 -0.64 5.43
N VAL A 400 -8.88 0.41 5.89
CA VAL A 400 -8.06 0.44 7.09
C VAL A 400 -8.93 1.11 8.14
N ALA A 401 -9.36 0.32 9.13
CA ALA A 401 -10.08 0.84 10.28
C ALA A 401 -9.28 1.99 10.93
N PRO A 402 -9.95 3.00 11.48
CA PRO A 402 -9.26 4.08 12.18
C PRO A 402 -8.38 3.53 13.32
N PRO A 403 -7.30 4.23 13.72
CA PRO A 403 -6.52 3.89 14.90
C PRO A 403 -7.43 3.76 16.12
N ALA A 404 -7.10 2.84 17.04
CA ALA A 404 -7.92 2.50 18.20
C ALA A 404 -7.98 3.56 19.31
N GLU A 405 -7.78 4.84 18.99
CA GLU A 405 -7.80 5.95 19.94
C GLU A 405 -8.75 7.03 19.41
N ASP A 406 -10.04 6.89 19.72
CA ASP A 406 -11.01 8.02 19.84
C ASP A 406 -12.46 7.61 20.17
N ILE A 407 -12.70 6.38 20.64
CA ILE A 407 -14.04 5.94 21.13
C ILE A 407 -14.12 5.97 22.67
N VAL A 408 -13.47 6.93 23.32
CA VAL A 408 -13.59 7.16 24.78
C VAL A 408 -14.08 8.58 25.06
N ALA A 409 -15.10 9.06 24.35
CA ALA A 409 -15.85 10.25 24.77
C ALA A 409 -17.19 10.38 24.04
N LYS A 410 -18.16 9.49 24.33
CA LYS A 410 -19.61 9.80 24.28
C LYS A 410 -20.44 8.55 24.59
N ALA A 411 -20.81 8.42 25.86
CA ALA A 411 -22.14 7.99 26.34
C ALA A 411 -22.03 7.55 27.80
N ALA A 412 -22.01 8.51 28.73
CA ALA A 412 -22.21 8.26 30.14
C ALA A 412 -23.65 8.66 30.52
N VAL A 413 -24.55 7.69 30.72
CA VAL A 413 -25.82 7.81 31.50
C VAL A 413 -26.20 6.40 32.02
N PRO A 414 -26.73 6.24 33.25
CA PRO A 414 -26.34 5.16 34.17
C PRO A 414 -27.23 3.90 34.15
N VAL A 415 -26.64 2.81 34.64
CA VAL A 415 -27.27 1.50 34.84
C VAL A 415 -28.14 1.51 36.10
N ALA A 416 -29.45 1.34 35.95
CA ALA A 416 -30.32 0.78 36.99
C ALA A 416 -31.59 0.14 36.39
N ALA A 417 -31.82 -1.12 36.75
CA ALA A 417 -33.02 -1.96 36.57
C ALA A 417 -33.41 -2.34 35.12
N VAL A 418 -33.32 -3.63 34.76
CA VAL A 418 -34.34 -4.67 34.98
C VAL A 418 -33.71 -6.01 34.62
N ALA A 419 -33.80 -6.96 35.55
CA ALA A 419 -33.49 -8.37 35.32
C ALA A 419 -34.69 -9.05 34.63
N ALA A 420 -34.45 -9.84 33.57
CA ALA A 420 -35.12 -11.12 33.31
C ALA A 420 -34.65 -11.76 31.98
N GLY A 421 -34.07 -12.96 32.06
CA GLY A 421 -34.08 -14.03 31.04
C GLY A 421 -33.35 -13.76 29.71
N THR A 422 -32.49 -14.62 29.14
CA THR A 422 -32.25 -16.06 29.26
C THR A 422 -30.95 -16.39 28.50
N GLY A 423 -30.09 -17.27 29.03
CA GLY A 423 -29.49 -18.34 28.21
C GLY A 423 -28.15 -18.18 27.47
N ILE A 424 -27.20 -17.32 27.87
CA ILE A 424 -25.86 -17.29 27.24
C ILE A 424 -24.71 -17.18 28.26
N SER A 425 -24.63 -18.09 29.24
CA SER A 425 -23.52 -18.07 30.21
C SER A 425 -22.85 -19.41 30.51
N PHE A 426 -23.13 -20.47 29.73
CA PHE A 426 -22.37 -21.73 29.84
C PHE A 426 -21.27 -21.88 28.79
N LEU A 427 -21.45 -21.32 27.58
CA LEU A 427 -20.49 -21.48 26.48
C LEU A 427 -19.28 -20.52 26.58
N GLY A 428 -19.49 -19.30 27.07
CA GLY A 428 -18.41 -18.31 27.27
C GLY A 428 -17.44 -18.69 28.40
N LEU A 429 -17.96 -19.24 29.51
CA LEU A 429 -17.13 -19.72 30.63
C LEU A 429 -16.42 -21.05 30.31
N PHE A 430 -16.96 -21.87 29.40
CA PHE A 430 -16.33 -23.11 28.93
C PHE A 430 -15.22 -22.86 27.90
N LEU A 431 -15.42 -21.92 26.97
CA LEU A 431 -14.42 -21.58 25.95
C LEU A 431 -13.27 -20.73 26.50
N GLY A 432 -13.54 -19.81 27.44
CA GLY A 432 -12.48 -19.04 28.11
C GLY A 432 -11.49 -19.94 28.85
N ARG A 433 -11.97 -20.93 29.61
CA ARG A 433 -11.11 -21.90 30.30
C ARG A 433 -10.30 -22.79 29.37
N ILE A 434 -10.83 -23.14 28.19
CA ILE A 434 -10.08 -23.92 27.18
C ILE A 434 -8.98 -23.07 26.56
N PHE A 435 -9.25 -21.79 26.24
CA PHE A 435 -8.25 -20.89 25.69
C PHE A 435 -7.12 -20.57 26.69
N ASP A 436 -7.46 -20.38 27.96
CA ASP A 436 -6.45 -20.13 29.02
C ASP A 436 -5.61 -21.40 29.33
N THR A 437 -6.21 -22.58 29.22
CA THR A 437 -5.48 -23.85 29.40
C THR A 437 -4.59 -24.17 28.20
N LEU A 438 -5.03 -23.86 26.98
CA LEU A 438 -4.26 -24.07 25.75
C LEU A 438 -3.12 -23.05 25.61
N SER A 439 -3.32 -21.78 25.97
CA SER A 439 -2.25 -20.77 25.94
C SER A 439 -1.14 -21.11 26.95
N GLY A 440 -1.51 -21.56 28.16
CA GLY A 440 -0.56 -22.05 29.15
C GLY A 440 0.18 -23.32 28.72
N PHE A 441 -0.48 -24.23 27.98
CA PHE A 441 0.15 -25.40 27.38
C PHE A 441 1.11 -25.03 26.25
N PHE A 442 0.72 -24.13 25.34
CA PHE A 442 1.55 -23.72 24.20
C PHE A 442 2.78 -22.91 24.62
N ASN A 443 2.66 -22.05 25.64
CA ASN A 443 3.81 -21.32 26.15
C ASN A 443 4.80 -22.27 26.85
N LYS A 444 4.32 -23.20 27.69
CA LYS A 444 5.18 -24.23 28.30
C LYS A 444 5.79 -25.18 27.26
N LEU A 445 5.08 -25.50 26.19
CA LEU A 445 5.58 -26.29 25.08
C LEU A 445 6.65 -25.51 24.30
N TRP A 446 6.46 -24.21 24.07
CA TRP A 446 7.40 -23.34 23.37
C TRP A 446 8.69 -23.14 24.17
N ASP A 447 8.59 -22.92 25.48
CA ASP A 447 9.74 -22.80 26.38
C ASP A 447 10.48 -24.15 26.48
N SER A 448 9.74 -25.27 26.61
CA SER A 448 10.33 -26.60 26.61
C SER A 448 10.96 -26.99 25.26
N LEU A 449 10.46 -26.45 24.13
CA LEU A 449 11.06 -26.61 22.82
C LEU A 449 12.31 -25.74 22.67
N GLY A 450 12.36 -24.56 23.28
CA GLY A 450 13.54 -23.69 23.37
C GLY A 450 14.67 -24.35 24.14
N ASP A 451 14.38 -24.86 25.35
CA ASP A 451 15.35 -25.58 26.19
C ASP A 451 15.83 -26.88 25.53
N PHE A 452 14.93 -27.58 24.84
CA PHE A 452 15.25 -28.76 24.03
C PHE A 452 16.13 -28.41 22.83
N TRP A 453 15.85 -27.32 22.13
CA TRP A 453 16.65 -26.81 21.02
C TRP A 453 18.06 -26.39 21.46
N ASP A 454 18.17 -25.68 22.58
CA ASP A 454 19.46 -25.31 23.17
C ASP A 454 20.25 -26.53 23.65
N SER A 455 19.57 -27.58 24.13
CA SER A 455 20.20 -28.83 24.51
C SER A 455 20.68 -29.64 23.30
N ILE A 456 19.92 -29.63 22.20
CA ILE A 456 20.29 -30.28 20.95
C ILE A 456 21.46 -29.55 20.27
N MET A 457 21.48 -28.21 20.31
CA MET A 457 22.53 -27.38 19.70
C MET A 457 23.88 -27.45 20.44
N LYS A 458 23.90 -27.97 21.66
CA LYS A 458 25.11 -28.31 22.41
C LYS A 458 25.75 -29.63 21.97
N ILE A 459 25.04 -30.48 21.21
CA ILE A 459 25.59 -31.73 20.65
C ILE A 459 26.50 -31.37 19.46
N PRO A 460 27.81 -31.65 19.52
CA PRO A 460 28.77 -31.17 18.51
C PRO A 460 28.44 -31.60 17.08
N ALA A 461 27.94 -32.82 16.89
CA ALA A 461 27.52 -33.34 15.59
C ALA A 461 26.28 -32.60 15.03
N VAL A 462 25.32 -32.25 15.88
CA VAL A 462 24.10 -31.54 15.46
C VAL A 462 24.40 -30.07 15.18
N ASN A 463 25.26 -29.43 15.97
CA ASN A 463 25.73 -28.07 15.69
C ASN A 463 26.58 -28.00 14.41
N ALA A 464 27.41 -29.02 14.15
CA ALA A 464 28.16 -29.13 12.91
C ALA A 464 27.23 -29.32 11.70
N VAL A 465 26.21 -30.18 11.80
CA VAL A 465 25.19 -30.35 10.75
C VAL A 465 24.34 -29.09 10.60
N TYR A 466 23.95 -28.42 11.68
CA TYR A 466 23.26 -27.13 11.65
C TYR A 466 24.12 -26.06 10.98
N LYS A 467 25.41 -25.92 11.31
CA LYS A 467 26.32 -24.96 10.65
C LYS A 467 26.61 -25.35 9.21
N LEU A 468 26.61 -26.63 8.87
CA LEU A 468 26.74 -27.13 7.50
C LEU A 468 25.48 -26.78 6.68
N ILE A 469 24.29 -27.03 7.23
CA ILE A 469 22.99 -26.73 6.61
C ILE A 469 22.79 -25.21 6.54
N TYR A 470 22.90 -24.50 7.66
CA TYR A 470 22.78 -23.04 7.74
C TYR A 470 23.85 -22.35 6.89
N GLY A 471 25.08 -22.86 6.87
CA GLY A 471 26.14 -22.43 5.96
C GLY A 471 25.76 -22.65 4.50
N PHE A 472 25.35 -23.87 4.12
CA PHE A 472 24.91 -24.20 2.76
C PHE A 472 23.71 -23.34 2.29
N PHE A 473 22.75 -23.06 3.18
CA PHE A 473 21.60 -22.19 2.90
C PHE A 473 21.99 -20.70 2.83
N ASN A 474 22.93 -20.23 3.64
CA ASN A 474 23.26 -18.80 3.75
C ASN A 474 24.35 -18.33 2.77
N THR A 475 25.33 -19.18 2.39
CA THR A 475 26.39 -18.79 1.43
C THR A 475 26.08 -19.14 -0.02
N ASN A 476 25.41 -20.25 -0.31
CA ASN A 476 25.20 -20.70 -1.70
C ASN A 476 23.77 -20.47 -2.23
N LEU A 477 22.73 -20.56 -1.39
CA LEU A 477 21.37 -20.23 -1.82
C LEU A 477 21.04 -18.74 -1.66
N ARG A 478 21.49 -18.05 -0.61
CA ARG A 478 21.12 -16.63 -0.42
C ARG A 478 21.69 -15.71 -1.51
N SER A 479 22.93 -15.93 -1.94
CA SER A 479 23.58 -15.15 -3.01
C SER A 479 23.05 -15.50 -4.42
N VAL A 480 22.76 -16.77 -4.68
CA VAL A 480 22.29 -17.23 -6.01
C VAL A 480 20.78 -17.12 -6.15
N VAL A 481 20.02 -17.34 -5.07
CA VAL A 481 18.55 -17.36 -5.06
C VAL A 481 17.98 -16.02 -4.63
N ILE A 482 18.46 -15.32 -3.60
CA ILE A 482 17.97 -13.95 -3.31
C ILE A 482 18.59 -12.93 -4.27
N GLY A 483 19.85 -13.11 -4.68
CA GLY A 483 20.50 -12.26 -5.69
C GLY A 483 19.88 -12.37 -7.10
N ARG A 484 19.35 -13.55 -7.49
CA ARG A 484 18.56 -13.70 -8.73
C ARG A 484 17.06 -13.53 -8.53
N MET A 485 16.47 -13.86 -7.38
CA MET A 485 15.06 -13.58 -7.10
C MET A 485 14.83 -12.08 -6.92
N ASN A 486 15.71 -11.29 -6.30
CA ASN A 486 15.54 -9.83 -6.27
C ASN A 486 15.70 -9.21 -7.66
N LYS A 487 16.56 -9.77 -8.53
CA LYS A 487 16.63 -9.37 -9.94
C LYS A 487 15.46 -9.86 -10.81
N ILE A 488 14.72 -10.89 -10.39
CA ILE A 488 13.53 -11.41 -11.08
C ILE A 488 12.22 -10.86 -10.46
N THR A 489 12.26 -10.31 -9.25
CA THR A 489 11.11 -9.66 -8.58
C THR A 489 11.05 -8.16 -8.86
N VAL A 490 12.18 -7.55 -9.26
CA VAL A 490 12.28 -6.13 -9.66
C VAL A 490 12.23 -5.96 -11.20
N ALA A 491 12.24 -7.05 -11.97
CA ALA A 491 11.97 -6.99 -13.41
C ALA A 491 10.46 -7.01 -13.65
N THR A 492 9.88 -5.81 -13.78
CA THR A 492 8.64 -5.48 -14.47
C THR A 492 7.38 -6.26 -14.08
N ALA A 493 6.31 -5.51 -13.76
CA ALA A 493 4.93 -5.91 -14.02
C ALA A 493 4.67 -6.02 -15.53
N THR A 494 5.50 -6.75 -16.25
CA THR A 494 5.08 -7.46 -17.46
C THR A 494 4.29 -8.64 -16.96
N GLU A 495 3.03 -8.81 -17.42
CA GLU A 495 2.28 -10.05 -17.25
C GLU A 495 3.25 -11.23 -17.32
N ARG A 496 3.33 -12.02 -16.23
CA ARG A 496 4.23 -13.18 -16.22
C ARG A 496 3.74 -14.10 -17.33
N VAL A 497 4.44 -14.13 -18.45
CA VAL A 497 4.04 -14.90 -19.64
C VAL A 497 3.78 -16.34 -19.19
N PRO A 498 2.52 -16.83 -19.26
CA PRO A 498 2.21 -18.18 -18.84
C PRO A 498 2.98 -19.14 -19.73
N LEU A 499 3.85 -19.95 -19.12
CA LEU A 499 4.76 -20.83 -19.84
C LEU A 499 4.10 -22.19 -20.12
N LEU A 500 3.36 -22.72 -19.15
CA LEU A 500 2.69 -24.01 -19.25
C LEU A 500 1.41 -24.03 -18.41
N ALA A 501 0.26 -24.36 -19.01
CA ALA A 501 -1.03 -24.49 -18.32
C ALA A 501 -1.45 -23.27 -17.46
N GLY A 502 -0.99 -22.06 -17.82
CA GLY A 502 -1.28 -20.85 -17.05
C GLY A 502 -0.37 -20.60 -15.84
N LEU A 503 0.71 -21.38 -15.70
CA LEU A 503 1.78 -21.18 -14.72
C LEU A 503 2.93 -20.41 -15.34
N SER A 504 3.44 -19.41 -14.61
CA SER A 504 4.67 -18.71 -14.96
C SER A 504 5.92 -19.57 -14.71
N GLY A 505 7.06 -19.20 -15.32
CA GLY A 505 8.33 -19.88 -15.06
C GLY A 505 8.71 -19.92 -13.57
N ALA A 506 8.41 -18.84 -12.83
CA ALA A 506 8.64 -18.77 -11.39
C ALA A 506 7.72 -19.71 -10.60
N GLU A 507 6.46 -19.89 -11.03
CA GLU A 507 5.52 -20.82 -10.40
C GLU A 507 5.86 -22.27 -10.71
N LEU A 508 6.35 -22.56 -11.91
CA LEU A 508 6.88 -23.89 -12.26
C LEU A 508 8.09 -24.25 -11.37
N VAL A 509 8.97 -23.28 -11.09
CA VAL A 509 10.07 -23.46 -10.13
C VAL A 509 9.54 -23.65 -8.70
N ALA A 510 8.54 -22.88 -8.28
CA ALA A 510 7.94 -23.02 -6.95
C ALA A 510 7.25 -24.37 -6.76
N ILE A 511 6.54 -24.88 -7.78
CA ILE A 511 5.93 -26.22 -7.79
C ILE A 511 7.02 -27.28 -7.75
N ALA A 512 8.05 -27.17 -8.57
CA ALA A 512 9.17 -28.13 -8.58
C ALA A 512 9.87 -28.17 -7.21
N LEU A 513 10.14 -27.02 -6.60
CA LEU A 513 10.74 -26.95 -5.27
C LEU A 513 9.82 -27.55 -4.19
N SER A 514 8.53 -27.22 -4.24
CA SER A 514 7.54 -27.77 -3.30
C SER A 514 7.38 -29.27 -3.48
N ALA A 515 7.48 -29.80 -4.71
CA ALA A 515 7.43 -31.23 -5.02
C ALA A 515 8.60 -31.99 -4.41
N VAL A 516 9.79 -31.42 -4.52
CA VAL A 516 10.99 -31.96 -3.87
C VAL A 516 10.82 -31.96 -2.35
N LEU A 517 10.43 -30.84 -1.75
CA LEU A 517 10.28 -30.71 -0.30
C LEU A 517 9.20 -31.65 0.25
N PHE A 518 8.06 -31.76 -0.42
CA PHE A 518 6.95 -32.60 0.02
C PHE A 518 7.26 -34.09 -0.15
N GLY A 519 7.89 -34.46 -1.27
CA GLY A 519 8.37 -35.83 -1.51
C GLY A 519 9.39 -36.28 -0.47
N LEU A 520 10.36 -35.42 -0.13
CA LEU A 520 11.37 -35.68 0.91
C LEU A 520 10.75 -35.84 2.30
N ALA A 521 9.81 -34.97 2.68
CA ALA A 521 9.09 -35.09 3.96
C ALA A 521 8.36 -36.44 4.06
N TYR A 522 7.72 -36.89 2.99
CA TYR A 522 7.06 -38.20 2.93
C TYR A 522 8.04 -39.38 3.00
N LEU A 523 9.21 -39.29 2.37
CA LEU A 523 10.25 -40.33 2.49
C LEU A 523 10.77 -40.45 3.92
N ILE A 524 11.01 -39.32 4.60
CA ILE A 524 11.41 -39.27 6.00
C ILE A 524 10.32 -39.89 6.89
N ALA A 525 9.06 -39.50 6.69
CA ALA A 525 7.91 -40.03 7.42
C ALA A 525 7.80 -41.55 7.30
N LYS A 526 8.05 -42.09 6.10
CA LYS A 526 8.01 -43.53 5.82
C LYS A 526 9.30 -44.27 6.15
N ARG A 527 10.33 -43.57 6.65
CA ARG A 527 11.67 -44.13 6.95
C ARG A 527 12.29 -44.89 5.77
N ILE A 528 12.02 -44.42 4.55
CA ILE A 528 12.58 -44.98 3.32
C ILE A 528 13.95 -44.36 3.09
N ASP A 529 14.90 -45.16 2.62
CA ASP A 529 16.25 -44.69 2.31
C ASP A 529 16.22 -43.58 1.24
N LEU A 530 16.72 -42.41 1.62
CA LEU A 530 16.77 -41.20 0.80
C LEU A 530 17.70 -41.35 -0.42
N PHE A 531 18.60 -42.33 -0.42
CA PHE A 531 19.56 -42.55 -1.49
C PHE A 531 19.08 -43.52 -2.59
N GLN A 532 17.88 -44.09 -2.45
CA GLN A 532 17.27 -44.89 -3.51
C GLN A 532 16.59 -43.99 -4.54
N LEU A 533 17.28 -43.78 -5.67
CA LEU A 533 16.87 -42.85 -6.73
C LEU A 533 15.45 -43.12 -7.27
N ASP A 534 15.05 -44.37 -7.40
CA ASP A 534 13.73 -44.75 -7.91
C ASP A 534 12.59 -44.30 -6.99
N ASN A 535 12.77 -44.46 -5.66
CA ASN A 535 11.81 -44.00 -4.67
C ASN A 535 11.79 -42.48 -4.59
N LEU A 536 12.96 -41.84 -4.67
CA LEU A 536 13.06 -40.39 -4.67
C LEU A 536 12.28 -39.77 -5.84
N ILE A 537 12.49 -40.28 -7.05
CA ILE A 537 11.81 -39.80 -8.26
C ILE A 537 10.30 -40.02 -8.15
N LEU A 538 9.86 -41.20 -7.70
CA LEU A 538 8.43 -41.54 -7.58
C LEU A 538 7.70 -40.59 -6.61
N TYR A 539 8.30 -40.31 -5.44
CA TYR A 539 7.69 -39.47 -4.42
C TYR A 539 7.62 -38.00 -4.84
N ILE A 540 8.68 -37.48 -5.48
CA ILE A 540 8.70 -36.12 -6.00
C ILE A 540 7.68 -35.96 -7.14
N PHE A 541 7.58 -36.95 -8.04
CA PHE A 541 6.65 -36.89 -9.16
C PHE A 541 5.19 -36.86 -8.69
N ILE A 542 4.82 -37.75 -7.75
CA ILE A 542 3.45 -37.79 -7.22
C ILE A 542 3.14 -36.52 -6.41
N ALA A 543 4.10 -36.00 -5.64
CA ALA A 543 3.95 -34.74 -4.93
C ALA A 543 3.70 -33.56 -5.89
N GLY A 544 4.49 -33.47 -6.98
CA GLY A 544 4.31 -32.45 -8.01
C GLY A 544 2.95 -32.53 -8.69
N PHE A 545 2.48 -33.74 -8.99
CA PHE A 545 1.15 -33.97 -9.56
C PHE A 545 0.02 -33.49 -8.63
N VAL A 546 0.08 -33.88 -7.34
CA VAL A 546 -0.89 -33.49 -6.30
C VAL A 546 -1.01 -31.98 -6.22
N MET A 547 0.12 -31.28 -6.09
CA MET A 547 0.11 -29.83 -5.89
C MET A 547 -0.29 -29.06 -7.14
N SER A 548 0.13 -29.54 -8.32
CA SER A 548 -0.23 -28.89 -9.59
C SER A 548 -1.73 -28.92 -9.83
N LEU A 549 -2.39 -30.06 -9.60
CA LEU A 549 -3.84 -30.17 -9.81
C LEU A 549 -4.65 -29.45 -8.72
N HIS A 550 -4.19 -29.51 -7.48
CA HIS A 550 -4.78 -28.74 -6.38
C HIS A 550 -4.79 -27.24 -6.70
N ASP A 551 -3.66 -26.71 -7.14
CA ASP A 551 -3.54 -25.30 -7.52
C ASP A 551 -4.30 -24.96 -8.81
N LEU A 552 -4.33 -25.87 -9.79
CA LEU A 552 -5.10 -25.66 -11.02
C LEU A 552 -6.61 -25.53 -10.73
N ALA A 553 -7.14 -26.23 -9.73
CA ALA A 553 -8.54 -26.06 -9.32
C ALA A 553 -8.79 -24.71 -8.65
N HIS A 554 -7.87 -24.23 -7.82
CA HIS A 554 -7.95 -22.86 -7.33
C HIS A 554 -7.88 -21.86 -8.48
N ARG A 555 -6.95 -22.02 -9.43
CA ARG A 555 -6.83 -21.15 -10.62
C ARG A 555 -8.09 -21.14 -11.45
N TYR A 556 -8.70 -22.30 -11.69
CA TYR A 556 -9.91 -22.39 -12.49
C TYR A 556 -11.06 -21.61 -11.85
N TYR A 557 -11.32 -21.82 -10.55
CA TYR A 557 -12.39 -21.11 -9.86
C TYR A 557 -12.03 -19.65 -9.59
N ALA A 558 -10.77 -19.34 -9.27
CA ALA A 558 -10.30 -17.96 -9.14
C ALA A 558 -10.53 -17.20 -10.45
N ARG A 559 -10.14 -17.76 -11.60
CA ARG A 559 -10.43 -17.18 -12.93
C ARG A 559 -11.93 -17.01 -13.18
N LYS A 560 -12.74 -18.00 -12.80
CA LYS A 560 -14.20 -17.94 -12.91
C LYS A 560 -14.80 -16.78 -12.10
N TYR A 561 -14.17 -16.41 -10.99
CA TYR A 561 -14.56 -15.27 -10.15
C TYR A 561 -13.62 -14.07 -10.30
N GLN A 562 -12.96 -13.94 -11.45
CA GLN A 562 -12.11 -12.79 -11.81
C GLN A 562 -11.00 -12.49 -10.78
N SER A 563 -10.42 -13.54 -10.21
CA SER A 563 -9.27 -13.48 -9.30
C SER A 563 -8.10 -14.29 -9.86
N VAL A 564 -6.89 -13.92 -9.46
CA VAL A 564 -5.67 -14.63 -9.87
C VAL A 564 -5.19 -15.49 -8.71
N ALA A 565 -5.04 -16.79 -8.94
CA ALA A 565 -4.42 -17.68 -7.98
C ALA A 565 -2.92 -17.79 -8.29
N GLU A 566 -2.09 -17.42 -7.33
CA GLU A 566 -0.63 -17.57 -7.39
C GLU A 566 -0.17 -18.72 -6.50
N TYR A 567 0.71 -19.55 -7.05
CA TYR A 567 1.33 -20.63 -6.29
C TYR A 567 2.58 -20.12 -5.57
N LYS A 568 2.66 -20.27 -4.25
CA LYS A 568 3.81 -19.85 -3.45
C LYS A 568 4.32 -20.96 -2.56
N VAL A 569 5.64 -21.08 -2.47
CA VAL A 569 6.30 -21.90 -1.45
C VAL A 569 5.97 -21.31 -0.08
N TRP A 570 5.67 -22.16 0.89
CA TRP A 570 5.26 -21.72 2.21
C TRP A 570 6.17 -22.31 3.30
N GLY A 571 7.12 -21.48 3.77
CA GLY A 571 8.18 -21.91 4.68
C GLY A 571 7.68 -22.49 6.00
N PHE A 572 6.62 -21.93 6.59
CA PHE A 572 6.06 -22.46 7.84
C PHE A 572 5.43 -23.85 7.64
N GLY A 573 4.71 -24.06 6.54
CA GLY A 573 4.20 -25.38 6.16
C GLY A 573 5.30 -26.38 5.90
N THR A 574 6.39 -25.96 5.26
CA THR A 574 7.58 -26.80 5.08
C THR A 574 8.13 -27.25 6.44
N VAL A 575 8.32 -26.33 7.39
CA VAL A 575 8.84 -26.69 8.72
C VAL A 575 7.94 -27.69 9.43
N ILE A 576 6.62 -27.44 9.44
CA ILE A 576 5.66 -28.38 10.06
C ILE A 576 5.72 -29.74 9.36
N ALA A 577 5.76 -29.78 8.04
CA ALA A 577 5.79 -31.03 7.27
C ALA A 577 6.99 -31.90 7.66
N PHE A 578 8.18 -31.31 7.81
CA PHE A 578 9.39 -32.03 8.21
C PHE A 578 9.39 -32.40 9.69
N LEU A 579 8.91 -31.53 10.58
CA LEU A 579 8.82 -31.83 12.01
C LEU A 579 7.90 -33.02 12.25
N THR A 580 6.70 -33.01 11.67
CA THR A 580 5.76 -34.12 11.89
C THR A 580 6.24 -35.39 11.22
N ALA A 581 6.87 -35.29 10.04
CA ALA A 581 7.47 -36.44 9.38
C ALA A 581 8.54 -37.10 10.25
N PHE A 582 9.41 -36.29 10.86
CA PHE A 582 10.51 -36.78 11.68
C PHE A 582 10.03 -37.36 13.02
N PHE A 583 9.17 -36.63 13.75
CA PHE A 583 8.78 -37.01 15.11
C PHE A 583 7.63 -38.00 15.16
N PHE A 584 6.70 -37.94 14.21
CA PHE A 584 5.45 -38.71 14.25
C PHE A 584 5.31 -39.69 13.08
N GLY A 585 6.27 -39.76 12.16
CA GLY A 585 6.19 -40.64 10.99
C GLY A 585 5.05 -40.28 10.03
N VAL A 586 4.56 -39.04 10.10
CA VAL A 586 3.45 -38.53 9.28
C VAL A 586 3.73 -37.11 8.82
N THR A 587 3.51 -36.82 7.55
CA THR A 587 3.57 -35.44 7.05
C THR A 587 2.22 -34.76 7.34
N TYR A 588 2.19 -33.69 8.13
CA TYR A 588 0.96 -32.94 8.45
C TYR A 588 1.11 -31.45 8.11
N ALA A 589 1.56 -31.18 6.87
CA ALA A 589 1.48 -29.88 6.21
C ALA A 589 1.93 -30.03 4.75
N VAL A 590 1.57 -29.04 3.93
CA VAL A 590 2.04 -28.93 2.54
C VAL A 590 3.04 -27.76 2.48
N PRO A 591 4.20 -27.89 1.79
CA PRO A 591 5.21 -26.83 1.68
C PRO A 591 4.81 -25.72 0.69
N ALA A 592 3.53 -25.54 0.45
CA ALA A 592 2.99 -24.58 -0.50
C ALA A 592 1.65 -24.04 -0.03
N ARG A 593 1.30 -22.87 -0.57
CA ARG A 593 -0.02 -22.28 -0.43
C ARG A 593 -0.41 -21.60 -1.73
N THR A 594 -1.70 -21.62 -2.03
CA THR A 594 -2.27 -20.82 -3.10
C THR A 594 -2.73 -19.49 -2.53
N VAL A 595 -2.25 -18.40 -3.13
CA VAL A 595 -2.64 -17.05 -2.77
C VAL A 595 -3.59 -16.54 -3.84
N ILE A 596 -4.82 -16.26 -3.44
CA ILE A 596 -5.82 -15.68 -4.34
C ILE A 596 -5.69 -14.15 -4.28
N ASN A 597 -5.01 -13.58 -5.27
CA ASN A 597 -4.92 -12.14 -5.47
C ASN A 597 -6.31 -11.61 -5.84
N GLY A 598 -6.80 -10.65 -5.07
CA GLY A 598 -8.16 -10.12 -5.23
C GLY A 598 -9.23 -10.90 -4.48
N ALA A 599 -8.87 -11.83 -3.59
CA ALA A 599 -9.87 -12.57 -2.80
C ALA A 599 -10.87 -11.66 -2.06
N SER A 600 -10.43 -10.48 -1.61
CA SER A 600 -11.29 -9.48 -0.95
C SER A 600 -12.38 -8.90 -1.85
N LYS A 601 -12.22 -8.97 -3.18
CA LYS A 601 -13.17 -8.48 -4.19
C LYS A 601 -14.28 -9.49 -4.51
N MET A 602 -14.06 -10.75 -4.15
CA MET A 602 -15.07 -11.80 -4.25
C MET A 602 -16.02 -11.75 -3.04
N GLY A 603 -17.32 -12.00 -3.24
CA GLY A 603 -18.23 -12.22 -2.12
C GLY A 603 -17.80 -13.42 -1.28
N LEU A 604 -18.24 -13.48 -0.02
CA LEU A 604 -17.80 -14.51 0.93
C LEU A 604 -18.11 -15.94 0.44
N LYS A 605 -19.19 -16.10 -0.34
CA LYS A 605 -19.58 -17.34 -1.00
C LYS A 605 -18.59 -17.72 -2.10
N GLU A 606 -18.24 -16.78 -2.95
CA GLU A 606 -17.33 -16.96 -4.08
C GLU A 606 -15.91 -17.27 -3.58
N GLN A 607 -15.44 -16.53 -2.56
CA GLN A 607 -14.20 -16.85 -1.85
C GLN A 607 -14.23 -18.28 -1.32
N ALA A 608 -15.29 -18.66 -0.61
CA ALA A 608 -15.42 -20.00 -0.09
C ALA A 608 -15.42 -21.06 -1.19
N ILE A 609 -16.00 -20.81 -2.37
CA ILE A 609 -15.97 -21.76 -3.49
C ILE A 609 -14.56 -21.89 -4.08
N VAL A 610 -13.81 -20.79 -4.24
CA VAL A 610 -12.40 -20.84 -4.70
C VAL A 610 -11.54 -21.60 -3.71
N PHE A 611 -11.67 -21.29 -2.42
CA PHE A 611 -10.87 -21.94 -1.38
C PHE A 611 -11.33 -23.40 -1.14
N LEU A 612 -12.57 -23.75 -1.46
CA LEU A 612 -13.04 -25.13 -1.40
C LEU A 612 -12.60 -25.97 -2.61
N SER A 613 -12.29 -25.37 -3.76
CA SER A 613 -12.04 -26.11 -5.01
C SER A 613 -10.75 -26.94 -5.00
N GLY A 614 -9.65 -26.42 -4.49
CA GLY A 614 -8.38 -27.15 -4.33
C GLY A 614 -8.50 -28.37 -3.41
N PRO A 615 -9.03 -28.22 -2.19
CA PRO A 615 -9.30 -29.35 -1.33
C PRO A 615 -10.26 -30.37 -1.93
N MET A 616 -11.27 -29.93 -2.68
CA MET A 616 -12.21 -30.84 -3.32
C MET A 616 -11.61 -31.63 -4.47
N ILE A 617 -10.79 -31.01 -5.32
CA ILE A 617 -10.10 -31.76 -6.37
C ILE A 617 -9.12 -32.76 -5.77
N SER A 618 -8.42 -32.39 -4.70
CA SER A 618 -7.55 -33.31 -3.97
C SER A 618 -8.36 -34.46 -3.35
N ALA A 619 -9.52 -34.21 -2.74
CA ALA A 619 -10.38 -35.29 -2.24
C ALA A 619 -10.82 -36.27 -3.35
N ILE A 620 -11.20 -35.77 -4.52
CA ILE A 620 -11.58 -36.61 -5.68
C ILE A 620 -10.38 -37.42 -6.18
N LEU A 621 -9.22 -36.77 -6.34
CA LEU A 621 -7.99 -37.43 -6.77
C LEU A 621 -7.56 -38.49 -5.76
N ALA A 622 -7.70 -38.25 -4.47
CA ALA A 622 -7.39 -39.25 -3.45
C ALA A 622 -8.16 -40.56 -3.68
N LEU A 623 -9.48 -40.46 -3.93
CA LEU A 623 -10.30 -41.63 -4.27
C LEU A 623 -9.88 -42.28 -5.59
N ALA A 624 -9.58 -41.49 -6.62
CA ALA A 624 -9.14 -41.99 -7.92
C ALA A 624 -7.82 -42.77 -7.82
N PHE A 625 -6.86 -42.29 -7.03
CA PHE A 625 -5.62 -43.02 -6.77
C PHE A 625 -5.86 -44.30 -5.99
N LEU A 626 -6.78 -44.31 -5.01
CA LEU A 626 -7.12 -45.52 -4.26
C LEU A 626 -7.73 -46.62 -5.13
N LEU A 627 -8.36 -46.28 -6.27
CA LEU A 627 -8.83 -47.28 -7.25
C LEU A 627 -7.69 -48.04 -7.95
N LEU A 628 -6.44 -47.56 -7.88
CA LEU A 628 -5.27 -48.25 -8.41
C LEU A 628 -4.75 -49.36 -7.48
N VAL A 629 -5.16 -49.35 -6.20
CA VAL A 629 -4.70 -50.28 -5.17
C VAL A 629 -4.95 -51.76 -5.51
N PRO A 630 -6.11 -52.17 -6.03
CA PRO A 630 -6.40 -53.58 -6.36
C PRO A 630 -5.52 -54.16 -7.47
N PHE A 631 -4.89 -53.33 -8.31
CA PHE A 631 -4.07 -53.79 -9.43
C PHE A 631 -2.66 -54.27 -9.02
N GLY A 632 -2.26 -54.10 -7.75
CA GLY A 632 -1.01 -54.61 -7.23
C GLY A 632 0.25 -53.90 -7.76
N GLY A 633 1.43 -54.39 -7.36
CA GLY A 633 2.73 -53.89 -7.85
C GLY A 633 2.92 -52.37 -7.72
N LEU A 634 3.50 -51.76 -8.76
CA LEU A 634 3.75 -50.32 -8.82
C LEU A 634 2.47 -49.48 -8.75
N LEU A 635 1.35 -49.96 -9.35
CA LEU A 635 0.07 -49.26 -9.32
C LEU A 635 -0.51 -49.19 -7.91
N LYS A 636 -0.34 -50.24 -7.10
CA LYS A 636 -0.68 -50.20 -5.67
C LYS A 636 0.13 -49.13 -4.93
N THR A 637 1.43 -49.04 -5.19
CA THR A 637 2.30 -48.04 -4.56
C THR A 637 1.91 -46.62 -4.96
N ILE A 638 1.69 -46.37 -6.27
CA ILE A 638 1.21 -45.08 -6.79
C ILE A 638 -0.16 -44.74 -6.20
N GLY A 639 -1.06 -45.73 -6.10
CA GLY A 639 -2.40 -45.54 -5.56
C GLY A 639 -2.42 -45.17 -4.07
N LEU A 640 -1.63 -45.87 -3.26
CA LEU A 640 -1.51 -45.56 -1.82
C LEU A 640 -0.82 -44.21 -1.59
N LEU A 641 0.23 -43.91 -2.34
CA LEU A 641 0.99 -42.68 -2.20
C LEU A 641 0.22 -41.45 -2.70
N GLY A 642 -0.30 -41.51 -3.92
CA GLY A 642 -1.14 -40.46 -4.49
C GLY A 642 -2.45 -40.28 -3.73
N GLY A 643 -3.04 -41.36 -3.22
CA GLY A 643 -4.22 -41.34 -2.36
C GLY A 643 -3.96 -40.59 -1.06
N SER A 644 -2.89 -40.95 -0.35
CA SER A 644 -2.54 -40.34 0.94
C SER A 644 -2.07 -38.88 0.83
N MET A 645 -1.27 -38.52 -0.18
CA MET A 645 -0.82 -37.13 -0.41
C MET A 645 -1.96 -36.20 -0.77
N ASN A 646 -2.89 -36.63 -1.63
CA ASN A 646 -4.07 -35.85 -1.98
C ASN A 646 -5.03 -35.72 -0.79
N LEU A 647 -5.24 -36.79 -0.02
CA LEU A 647 -6.11 -36.74 1.15
C LEU A 647 -5.55 -35.82 2.24
N LEU A 648 -4.24 -35.86 2.48
CA LEU A 648 -3.56 -34.91 3.36
C LEU A 648 -3.75 -33.47 2.86
N SER A 649 -3.47 -33.20 1.58
CA SER A 649 -3.61 -31.86 1.00
C SER A 649 -5.03 -31.32 1.19
N ALA A 650 -6.05 -32.16 0.98
CA ALA A 650 -7.44 -31.78 1.18
C ALA A 650 -7.78 -31.45 2.64
N VAL A 651 -7.38 -32.31 3.59
CA VAL A 651 -7.65 -32.10 5.03
C VAL A 651 -6.89 -30.88 5.54
N TYR A 652 -5.60 -30.79 5.20
CA TYR A 652 -4.73 -29.72 5.67
C TYR A 652 -5.23 -28.35 5.22
N SER A 653 -5.50 -28.18 3.93
CA SER A 653 -6.00 -26.93 3.37
C SER A 653 -7.38 -26.54 3.93
N LEU A 654 -8.24 -27.49 4.31
CA LEU A 654 -9.56 -27.21 4.91
C LEU A 654 -9.53 -26.89 6.41
N THR A 655 -8.36 -26.82 7.05
CA THR A 655 -8.28 -26.46 8.47
C THR A 655 -8.69 -24.98 8.66
N PRO A 656 -9.52 -24.62 9.66
CA PRO A 656 -10.15 -23.30 9.73
C PRO A 656 -9.29 -22.25 10.44
N PHE A 657 -8.01 -22.10 10.08
CA PHE A 657 -7.12 -21.05 10.57
C PHE A 657 -6.42 -20.31 9.42
N GLN A 658 -5.93 -19.08 9.61
CA GLN A 658 -5.18 -18.37 8.56
C GLN A 658 -3.74 -18.89 8.44
N PRO A 659 -3.20 -19.12 7.23
CA PRO A 659 -3.73 -18.72 5.92
C PRO A 659 -4.49 -19.82 5.16
N MET A 660 -4.98 -20.88 5.83
CA MET A 660 -5.61 -22.03 5.18
C MET A 660 -6.99 -21.72 4.57
N ASP A 661 -7.31 -22.47 3.53
CA ASP A 661 -8.53 -22.33 2.72
C ASP A 661 -9.81 -22.53 3.54
N GLY A 662 -9.76 -23.44 4.51
CA GLY A 662 -10.88 -23.81 5.38
C GLY A 662 -11.49 -22.64 6.14
N ASN A 663 -10.69 -21.63 6.47
CA ASN A 663 -11.18 -20.45 7.19
C ASN A 663 -12.25 -19.69 6.39
N LYS A 664 -12.09 -19.59 5.06
CA LYS A 664 -13.04 -18.89 4.19
C LYS A 664 -14.34 -19.66 4.03
N VAL A 665 -14.25 -20.98 3.88
CA VAL A 665 -15.42 -21.88 3.83
C VAL A 665 -16.19 -21.89 5.14
N TYR A 666 -15.47 -21.93 6.27
CA TYR A 666 -16.04 -21.90 7.61
C TYR A 666 -16.80 -20.59 7.87
N ARG A 667 -16.20 -19.45 7.51
CA ARG A 667 -16.83 -18.12 7.65
C ARG A 667 -18.07 -17.96 6.77
N TRP A 668 -18.08 -18.56 5.57
CA TRP A 668 -19.25 -18.53 4.70
C TRP A 668 -20.40 -19.38 5.22
N LYS A 669 -20.18 -20.69 5.41
CA LYS A 669 -21.19 -21.64 5.88
C LYS A 669 -20.55 -22.79 6.66
N LYS A 670 -20.60 -22.70 7.99
CA LYS A 670 -20.08 -23.74 8.91
C LYS A 670 -20.58 -25.15 8.61
N GLY A 671 -21.87 -25.29 8.24
CA GLY A 671 -22.45 -26.59 7.89
C GLY A 671 -21.83 -27.21 6.63
N ILE A 672 -21.53 -26.41 5.61
CA ILE A 672 -20.86 -26.90 4.38
C ILE A 672 -19.42 -27.28 4.69
N TRP A 673 -18.71 -26.44 5.44
CA TRP A 673 -17.35 -26.76 5.89
C TRP A 673 -17.32 -28.07 6.69
N ALA A 674 -18.21 -28.24 7.68
CA ALA A 674 -18.24 -29.45 8.52
C ALA A 674 -18.61 -30.70 7.70
N ALA A 675 -19.57 -30.59 6.77
CA ALA A 675 -19.98 -31.69 5.90
C ALA A 675 -18.86 -32.19 4.98
N VAL A 676 -17.88 -31.35 4.64
CA VAL A 676 -16.73 -31.72 3.81
C VAL A 676 -15.51 -32.10 4.66
N PHE A 677 -15.17 -31.28 5.66
CA PHE A 677 -13.96 -31.45 6.46
C PHE A 677 -14.01 -32.67 7.39
N VAL A 678 -15.14 -32.90 8.09
CA VAL A 678 -15.22 -33.98 9.08
C VAL A 678 -15.08 -35.37 8.44
N PRO A 679 -15.77 -35.71 7.33
CA PRO A 679 -15.56 -36.99 6.66
C PRO A 679 -14.14 -37.16 6.12
N LEU A 680 -13.55 -36.11 5.56
CA LEU A 680 -12.16 -36.16 5.05
C LEU A 680 -11.15 -36.37 6.18
N LEU A 681 -11.34 -35.69 7.32
CA LEU A 681 -10.49 -35.86 8.49
C LEU A 681 -10.63 -37.28 9.07
N LEU A 682 -11.84 -37.81 9.20
CA LEU A 682 -12.07 -39.18 9.67
C LEU A 682 -11.47 -40.21 8.71
N LEU A 683 -11.58 -40.00 7.39
CA LEU A 683 -10.95 -40.84 6.38
C LEU A 683 -9.42 -40.78 6.47
N TYR A 684 -8.85 -39.59 6.63
CA TYR A 684 -7.41 -39.38 6.78
C TYR A 684 -6.87 -40.03 8.04
N LEU A 685 -7.54 -39.83 9.19
CA LEU A 685 -7.20 -40.48 10.45
C LEU A 685 -7.39 -42.00 10.34
N GLY A 686 -8.45 -42.46 9.69
CA GLY A 686 -8.70 -43.87 9.42
C GLY A 686 -7.54 -44.52 8.66
N ILE A 687 -7.11 -43.92 7.56
CA ILE A 687 -5.99 -44.42 6.76
C ILE A 687 -4.66 -44.27 7.52
N THR A 688 -4.46 -43.17 8.24
CA THR A 688 -3.17 -42.92 8.91
C THR A 688 -2.98 -43.76 10.18
N ILE A 689 -4.06 -44.05 10.89
CA ILE A 689 -4.05 -44.80 12.17
C ILE A 689 -4.26 -46.30 11.95
N PHE A 690 -5.08 -46.72 10.97
CA PHE A 690 -5.42 -48.14 10.77
C PHE A 690 -4.72 -48.81 9.58
N VAL A 691 -4.03 -48.06 8.70
CA VAL A 691 -3.33 -48.61 7.52
C VAL A 691 -1.79 -48.46 7.61
N GLN A 692 -1.27 -47.66 8.56
CA GLN A 692 0.11 -47.83 9.04
C GLN A 692 0.17 -49.01 10.00
#